data_AF-Q1LTW8-F1
#
_entry.id   AF-Q1LTW8-F1
#
_cell.length_a   1.000
_cell.length_b   1.000
_cell.length_c   1.000
_cell.angle_alpha   90.00
_cell.angle_beta   90.00
_cell.angle_gamma   90.00
#
_symmetry.space_group_name_H-M   'P 1'
#
loop_
_entity.id
_entity.type
_entity.pdbx_description
1 polymer ?
#
loop_
_entity_poly.entity_id
_entity_poly.type
_entity_poly.pdbx_seq_one_letter_code
_entity_poly.pdbx_strand_id
1 'polypeptide(L)'
;MYISHLLDSLNNKQKEAVSAPLGNILVLAGAGSGKTRVLTHRIAWLLAVENNPPSSILAVTFTNKAATEMYYRIKNILGKHPCGMWIGTFHSLAYRILRIHYIEANLPKDFHIIDSEDQHKLLKRLIRYLNLDENYWSARQAMCYINAKKDEGYRPQKIDKYLHVIEATWQRIYAVYQEACERSGLVDFAELILRTYEMLRNKATIANYYRERFYHILVDEFQDTNHIQYSWIRLLANCKGYITIVGDDDQSIYGWRGAKVNNMQSFIQDFPQVKTISLDQNYRSTKNILKAANYLIANNKNRLIKNLWTNSDKGEYISLYCAMNEIDEAYFVVNKIILNHKNGLALKDCVILYRNNAQSRVLEEVLLHLRIPYHIYGGIQFFERKEVKDALAYLRIINNRNDDAAYDRIINTPPRGIGTKTIEIVRKMAQNRQLTLWQASIVLLQEKVLKYSSNLALQEFIKLIENIAQNIANLPLEIQTNLVIKQSGLWNMYQQEQGEKGQSRIKNLEELVNATEKYNNHYNKDMVPLQAFLSNIALNTSDEFTNHNKDTVQLMTLHAAKGLEFQQVFIVGLEEGIFPSQIAIKEQEQMEEERRLAYVGITRAIKKLTITYAQTRRIYGQKVFYCKSRFINELPQECILMAERY
;
A
#
# COMPACT_ATOMS: atom_id res chain seq x y z
N MET A 1 5.19 30.26 -28.11
CA MET A 1 3.81 29.70 -28.10
C MET A 1 3.63 28.48 -27.18
N TYR A 2 4.61 27.59 -26.96
CA TYR A 2 4.44 26.42 -26.08
C TYR A 2 4.48 26.70 -24.56
N ILE A 3 5.17 27.76 -24.12
CA ILE A 3 5.40 28.04 -22.69
C ILE A 3 4.12 28.53 -21.97
N SER A 4 3.25 29.29 -22.65
CA SER A 4 2.02 29.81 -22.02
C SER A 4 1.08 28.67 -21.63
N HIS A 5 0.91 27.67 -22.50
CA HIS A 5 -0.01 26.55 -22.28
C HIS A 5 0.29 25.75 -21.00
N LEU A 6 1.57 25.67 -20.58
CA LEU A 6 1.97 25.01 -19.33
C LEU A 6 1.56 25.79 -18.08
N LEU A 7 1.38 27.09 -18.18
CA LEU A 7 1.12 27.97 -17.04
C LEU A 7 -0.31 28.53 -17.01
N ASP A 8 -1.00 28.63 -18.16
CA ASP A 8 -2.27 29.35 -18.31
C ASP A 8 -3.34 28.89 -17.32
N SER A 9 -3.37 27.60 -17.04
CA SER A 9 -4.38 26.97 -16.20
C SER A 9 -4.08 27.03 -14.68
N LEU A 10 -2.91 27.56 -14.30
CA LEU A 10 -2.40 27.58 -12.92
C LEU A 10 -2.60 28.96 -12.25
N ASN A 11 -2.77 28.99 -10.94
CA ASN A 11 -2.79 30.24 -10.17
C ASN A 11 -1.37 30.82 -10.00
N ASN A 12 -1.25 32.04 -9.47
CA ASN A 12 0.05 32.72 -9.32
C ASN A 12 1.06 31.94 -8.46
N LYS A 13 0.63 31.30 -7.37
CA LYS A 13 1.51 30.50 -6.49
C LYS A 13 1.91 29.16 -7.12
N GLN A 14 1.02 28.53 -7.85
CA GLN A 14 1.29 27.33 -8.63
C GLN A 14 2.26 27.64 -9.79
N LYS A 15 2.06 28.77 -10.49
CA LYS A 15 3.01 29.28 -11.50
C LYS A 15 4.38 29.51 -10.88
N GLU A 16 4.44 30.17 -9.72
CA GLU A 16 5.68 30.41 -8.99
C GLU A 16 6.42 29.10 -8.67
N ALA A 17 5.70 28.05 -8.24
CA ALA A 17 6.29 26.74 -7.96
C ALA A 17 6.76 26.00 -9.23
N VAL A 18 5.99 26.09 -10.33
CA VAL A 18 6.31 25.42 -11.59
C VAL A 18 7.49 26.07 -12.31
N SER A 19 7.55 27.40 -12.33
CA SER A 19 8.59 28.18 -13.03
C SER A 19 9.73 28.64 -12.12
N ALA A 20 9.83 28.10 -10.90
CA ALA A 20 10.92 28.42 -9.99
C ALA A 20 12.29 28.07 -10.64
N PRO A 21 13.36 28.82 -10.34
CA PRO A 21 14.69 28.45 -10.82
C PRO A 21 15.10 27.06 -10.29
N LEU A 22 16.15 26.49 -10.89
CA LEU A 22 16.72 25.23 -10.41
C LEU A 22 17.23 25.41 -8.96
N GLY A 23 16.81 24.52 -8.08
CA GLY A 23 17.07 24.62 -6.64
C GLY A 23 16.28 23.59 -5.85
N ASN A 24 16.55 23.53 -4.54
CA ASN A 24 15.76 22.72 -3.61
C ASN A 24 14.45 23.46 -3.30
N ILE A 25 13.32 22.82 -3.55
CA ILE A 25 12.00 23.44 -3.42
C ILE A 25 11.13 22.58 -2.50
N LEU A 26 10.50 23.24 -1.53
CA LEU A 26 9.44 22.67 -0.72
C LEU A 26 8.11 23.35 -1.08
N VAL A 27 7.19 22.60 -1.68
CA VAL A 27 5.82 23.06 -1.93
C VAL A 27 4.93 22.58 -0.78
N LEU A 28 4.65 23.51 0.13
CA LEU A 28 3.76 23.26 1.27
C LEU A 28 2.31 23.51 0.82
N ALA A 29 1.48 22.48 0.82
CA ALA A 29 0.21 22.57 0.12
C ALA A 29 -0.88 21.86 0.88
N GLY A 30 -1.98 22.57 1.19
CA GLY A 30 -3.11 21.96 1.90
C GLY A 30 -3.90 20.95 1.08
N ALA A 31 -4.96 20.39 1.66
CA ALA A 31 -5.89 19.54 0.93
C ALA A 31 -6.51 20.30 -0.25
N GLY A 32 -6.59 19.66 -1.42
CA GLY A 32 -7.29 20.19 -2.60
C GLY A 32 -6.64 21.41 -3.26
N SER A 33 -5.37 21.75 -2.97
CA SER A 33 -4.68 22.92 -3.54
C SER A 33 -3.93 22.65 -4.86
N GLY A 34 -4.00 21.43 -5.38
CA GLY A 34 -3.39 21.05 -6.65
C GLY A 34 -1.93 20.58 -6.56
N LYS A 35 -1.51 19.98 -5.44
CA LYS A 35 -0.19 19.36 -5.22
C LYS A 35 0.37 18.59 -6.43
N THR A 36 -0.29 17.50 -6.79
CA THR A 36 0.11 16.64 -7.90
C THR A 36 0.10 17.38 -9.23
N ARG A 37 -0.79 18.37 -9.40
CA ARG A 37 -0.84 19.20 -10.61
C ARG A 37 0.41 20.08 -10.72
N VAL A 38 0.86 20.70 -9.63
CA VAL A 38 2.10 21.47 -9.61
C VAL A 38 3.29 20.57 -9.95
N LEU A 39 3.36 19.37 -9.36
CA LEU A 39 4.44 18.43 -9.60
C LEU A 39 4.48 17.98 -11.07
N THR A 40 3.34 17.62 -11.68
CA THR A 40 3.29 17.21 -13.10
C THR A 40 3.66 18.35 -14.04
N HIS A 41 3.22 19.58 -13.77
CA HIS A 41 3.58 20.75 -14.59
C HIS A 41 5.04 21.14 -14.39
N ARG A 42 5.60 20.97 -13.18
CA ARG A 42 7.04 21.18 -12.92
C ARG A 42 7.88 20.19 -13.73
N ILE A 43 7.50 18.92 -13.80
CA ILE A 43 8.18 17.94 -14.65
C ILE A 43 8.11 18.38 -16.12
N ALA A 44 6.92 18.76 -16.60
CA ALA A 44 6.76 19.24 -17.97
C ALA A 44 7.62 20.50 -18.24
N TRP A 45 7.73 21.42 -17.28
CA TRP A 45 8.59 22.60 -17.35
C TRP A 45 10.07 22.24 -17.47
N LEU A 46 10.55 21.34 -16.61
CA LEU A 46 11.95 20.88 -16.63
C LEU A 46 12.33 20.24 -17.97
N LEU A 47 11.38 19.57 -18.63
CA LEU A 47 11.60 18.92 -19.92
C LEU A 47 11.48 19.88 -21.10
N ALA A 48 10.48 20.76 -21.09
CA ALA A 48 10.13 21.60 -22.24
C ALA A 48 10.81 22.97 -22.25
N VAL A 49 11.11 23.54 -21.08
CA VAL A 49 11.67 24.89 -20.94
C VAL A 49 13.14 24.83 -20.54
N GLU A 50 13.47 24.06 -19.51
CA GLU A 50 14.86 23.88 -19.06
C GLU A 50 15.65 22.88 -19.95
N ASN A 51 14.99 22.26 -20.94
CA ASN A 51 15.57 21.30 -21.90
C ASN A 51 16.33 20.13 -21.25
N ASN A 52 15.90 19.67 -20.06
CA ASN A 52 16.53 18.53 -19.42
C ASN A 52 16.13 17.21 -20.11
N PRO A 53 17.04 16.23 -20.19
CA PRO A 53 16.72 14.93 -20.75
C PRO A 53 15.74 14.18 -19.82
N PRO A 54 14.72 13.47 -20.33
CA PRO A 54 13.77 12.73 -19.48
C PRO A 54 14.42 11.72 -18.54
N SER A 55 15.55 11.13 -18.94
CA SER A 55 16.35 10.22 -18.11
C SER A 55 16.91 10.86 -16.83
N SER A 56 16.92 12.19 -16.75
CA SER A 56 17.40 12.92 -15.59
C SER A 56 16.39 13.12 -14.47
N ILE A 57 15.13 12.74 -14.71
CA ILE A 57 14.03 12.95 -13.78
C ILE A 57 13.69 11.65 -13.07
N LEU A 58 13.68 11.71 -11.74
CA LEU A 58 13.15 10.70 -10.83
C LEU A 58 11.92 11.28 -10.10
N ALA A 59 10.73 10.77 -10.39
CA ALA A 59 9.50 11.14 -9.69
C ALA A 59 9.05 9.99 -8.78
N VAL A 60 8.91 10.26 -7.50
CA VAL A 60 8.56 9.29 -6.46
C VAL A 60 7.20 9.63 -5.86
N THR A 61 6.33 8.63 -5.75
CA THR A 61 5.02 8.74 -5.08
C THR A 61 4.85 7.66 -4.01
N PHE A 62 3.83 7.78 -3.16
CA PHE A 62 3.56 6.76 -2.14
C PHE A 62 2.79 5.55 -2.68
N THR A 63 1.92 5.74 -3.68
CA THR A 63 1.08 4.67 -4.25
C THR A 63 1.30 4.47 -5.75
N ASN A 64 1.07 3.25 -6.24
CA ASN A 64 1.22 2.91 -7.67
C ASN A 64 0.15 3.59 -8.54
N LYS A 65 -1.05 3.78 -7.99
CA LYS A 65 -2.11 4.60 -8.61
C LYS A 65 -1.64 6.04 -8.85
N ALA A 66 -1.04 6.67 -7.85
CA ALA A 66 -0.51 8.03 -7.99
C ALA A 66 0.63 8.10 -9.03
N ALA A 67 1.53 7.12 -9.06
CA ALA A 67 2.58 7.04 -10.08
C ALA A 67 2.00 6.93 -11.49
N THR A 68 1.02 6.05 -11.68
CA THR A 68 0.35 5.82 -12.96
C THR A 68 -0.43 7.05 -13.43
N GLU A 69 -1.18 7.69 -12.53
CA GLU A 69 -1.90 8.92 -12.81
C GLU A 69 -0.95 10.07 -13.16
N MET A 70 0.14 10.23 -12.40
CA MET A 70 1.18 11.21 -12.68
C MET A 70 1.79 11.01 -14.08
N TYR A 71 2.08 9.76 -14.46
CA TYR A 71 2.57 9.43 -15.79
C TYR A 71 1.60 9.84 -16.91
N TYR A 72 0.32 9.49 -16.78
CA TYR A 72 -0.69 9.85 -17.78
C TYR A 72 -0.90 11.36 -17.88
N ARG A 73 -0.90 12.08 -16.75
CA ARG A 73 -0.98 13.54 -16.73
C ARG A 73 0.20 14.17 -17.47
N ILE A 74 1.42 13.71 -17.23
CA ILE A 74 2.62 14.20 -17.93
C ILE A 74 2.57 13.89 -19.42
N LYS A 75 2.16 12.67 -19.80
CA LYS A 75 1.96 12.28 -21.21
C LYS A 75 0.98 13.22 -21.90
N ASN A 76 -0.15 13.52 -21.27
CA ASN A 76 -1.18 14.40 -21.83
C ASN A 76 -0.67 15.84 -21.99
N ILE A 77 0.11 16.34 -21.03
CA ILE A 77 0.70 17.70 -21.10
C ILE A 77 1.74 17.79 -22.23
N LEU A 78 2.59 16.77 -22.38
CA LEU A 78 3.68 16.78 -23.36
C LEU A 78 3.26 16.32 -24.77
N GLY A 79 2.10 15.67 -24.90
CA GLY A 79 1.62 15.06 -26.15
C GLY A 79 2.43 13.84 -26.61
N LYS A 80 3.43 13.40 -25.85
CA LYS A 80 4.33 12.28 -26.17
C LYS A 80 4.71 11.49 -24.93
N HIS A 81 5.13 10.25 -25.13
CA HIS A 81 5.65 9.42 -24.04
C HIS A 81 7.00 9.95 -23.56
N PRO A 82 7.18 10.23 -22.26
CA PRO A 82 8.46 10.68 -21.73
C PRO A 82 9.42 9.50 -21.52
N CYS A 83 9.95 8.97 -22.62
CA CYS A 83 10.84 7.82 -22.63
C CYS A 83 12.11 8.10 -21.81
N GLY A 84 12.43 7.20 -20.87
CA GLY A 84 13.66 7.27 -20.06
C GLY A 84 13.46 7.83 -18.65
N MET A 85 12.36 8.56 -18.39
CA MET A 85 12.01 9.06 -17.06
C MET A 85 11.61 7.92 -16.13
N TRP A 86 12.00 8.03 -14.85
CA TRP A 86 11.60 7.07 -13.83
C TRP A 86 10.49 7.67 -12.97
N ILE A 87 9.30 7.06 -13.05
CA ILE A 87 8.16 7.37 -12.18
C ILE A 87 7.75 6.08 -11.48
N GLY A 88 7.61 6.13 -10.16
CA GLY A 88 7.16 4.97 -9.38
C GLY A 88 7.06 5.25 -7.89
N THR A 89 6.80 4.19 -7.13
CA THR A 89 6.88 4.24 -5.67
C THR A 89 8.30 3.99 -5.18
N PHE A 90 8.59 4.34 -3.92
CA PHE A 90 9.87 3.99 -3.28
C PHE A 90 10.20 2.50 -3.45
N HIS A 91 9.22 1.62 -3.23
CA HIS A 91 9.40 0.18 -3.35
C HIS A 91 9.63 -0.27 -4.81
N SER A 92 8.85 0.24 -5.77
CA SER A 92 9.03 -0.16 -7.18
C SER A 92 10.37 0.32 -7.74
N LEU A 93 10.83 1.51 -7.34
CA LEU A 93 12.11 2.07 -7.76
C LEU A 93 13.28 1.35 -7.09
N ALA A 94 13.20 1.08 -5.77
CA ALA A 94 14.17 0.27 -5.05
C ALA A 94 14.28 -1.13 -5.66
N TYR A 95 13.15 -1.78 -5.92
CA TYR A 95 13.10 -3.08 -6.59
C TYR A 95 13.79 -3.06 -7.95
N ARG A 96 13.52 -2.04 -8.79
CA ARG A 96 14.18 -1.87 -10.09
C ARG A 96 15.70 -1.74 -9.96
N ILE A 97 16.18 -0.94 -9.00
CA ILE A 97 17.61 -0.78 -8.74
C ILE A 97 18.25 -2.10 -8.29
N LEU A 98 17.64 -2.79 -7.33
CA LEU A 98 18.14 -4.07 -6.83
C LEU A 98 18.16 -5.16 -7.90
N ARG A 99 17.24 -5.11 -8.87
CA ARG A 99 17.24 -6.06 -10.00
C ARG A 99 18.36 -5.80 -10.98
N ILE A 100 18.64 -4.53 -11.28
CA ILE A 100 19.77 -4.16 -12.14
C ILE A 100 21.09 -4.53 -11.46
N HIS A 101 21.18 -4.32 -10.16
CA HIS A 101 22.41 -4.48 -9.36
C HIS A 101 22.30 -5.62 -8.34
N TYR A 102 21.72 -6.77 -8.74
CA TYR A 102 21.44 -7.87 -7.81
C TYR A 102 22.72 -8.44 -7.20
N ILE A 103 23.79 -8.54 -8.01
CA ILE A 103 25.12 -8.99 -7.57
C ILE A 103 25.62 -8.03 -6.50
N GLU A 104 25.53 -6.72 -6.76
CA GLU A 104 26.05 -5.73 -5.85
C GLU A 104 25.24 -5.57 -4.57
N ALA A 105 23.97 -5.93 -4.62
CA ALA A 105 23.08 -6.01 -3.47
C ALA A 105 23.24 -7.32 -2.68
N ASN A 106 24.10 -8.25 -3.10
CA ASN A 106 24.22 -9.61 -2.55
C ASN A 106 22.88 -10.36 -2.56
N LEU A 107 22.12 -10.22 -3.63
CA LEU A 107 20.86 -10.92 -3.85
C LEU A 107 21.01 -11.90 -5.01
N PRO A 108 20.25 -13.02 -5.04
CA PRO A 108 20.15 -13.82 -6.25
C PRO A 108 19.41 -13.05 -7.35
N LYS A 109 19.73 -13.32 -8.63
CA LYS A 109 19.11 -12.68 -9.79
C LYS A 109 17.58 -12.66 -9.69
N ASP A 110 17.01 -13.80 -9.29
CA ASP A 110 15.58 -14.05 -9.20
C ASP A 110 15.06 -14.01 -7.75
N PHE A 111 15.65 -13.17 -6.87
CA PHE A 111 15.16 -12.97 -5.49
C PHE A 111 13.64 -12.72 -5.47
N HIS A 112 12.93 -13.18 -4.45
CA HIS A 112 11.47 -13.07 -4.41
C HIS A 112 10.99 -12.06 -3.35
N ILE A 113 9.94 -11.30 -3.67
CA ILE A 113 9.33 -10.38 -2.71
C ILE A 113 8.30 -11.15 -1.89
N ILE A 114 8.42 -11.15 -0.56
CA ILE A 114 7.43 -11.78 0.32
C ILE A 114 6.39 -10.77 0.82
N ASP A 115 5.13 -11.19 0.82
CA ASP A 115 4.03 -10.38 1.36
C ASP A 115 3.93 -10.49 2.90
N SER A 116 3.01 -9.74 3.51
CA SER A 116 2.84 -9.75 4.97
C SER A 116 2.34 -11.10 5.53
N GLU A 117 1.59 -11.88 4.75
CA GLU A 117 1.08 -13.19 5.18
C GLU A 117 2.23 -14.22 5.18
N ASP A 118 3.04 -14.21 4.14
CA ASP A 118 4.23 -15.06 3.99
C ASP A 118 5.28 -14.69 5.04
N GLN A 119 5.51 -13.40 5.28
CA GLN A 119 6.38 -12.92 6.37
C GLN A 119 5.88 -13.43 7.74
N HIS A 120 4.58 -13.33 8.02
CA HIS A 120 3.98 -13.81 9.26
C HIS A 120 4.11 -15.33 9.42
N LYS A 121 3.87 -16.12 8.37
CA LYS A 121 4.04 -17.58 8.38
C LYS A 121 5.49 -17.98 8.63
N LEU A 122 6.43 -17.31 7.96
CA LEU A 122 7.87 -17.53 8.16
C LEU A 122 8.26 -17.25 9.61
N LEU A 123 7.84 -16.11 10.17
CA LEU A 123 8.12 -15.77 11.57
C LEU A 123 7.51 -16.76 12.55
N LYS A 124 6.27 -17.20 12.33
CA LYS A 124 5.63 -18.22 13.18
C LYS A 124 6.45 -19.52 13.21
N ARG A 125 7.00 -19.93 12.07
CA ARG A 125 7.88 -21.10 11.96
C ARG A 125 9.20 -20.90 12.70
N LEU A 126 9.80 -19.72 12.59
CA LEU A 126 11.07 -19.40 13.25
C LEU A 126 10.94 -19.29 14.77
N ILE A 127 9.84 -18.74 15.27
CA ILE A 127 9.56 -18.63 16.71
C ILE A 127 9.45 -20.02 17.36
N ARG A 128 8.74 -20.95 16.70
CA ARG A 128 8.69 -22.37 17.10
C ARG A 128 10.07 -23.01 17.12
N TYR A 129 10.89 -22.73 16.10
CA TYR A 129 12.25 -23.25 16.00
C TYR A 129 13.16 -22.77 17.13
N LEU A 130 12.98 -21.52 17.57
CA LEU A 130 13.70 -20.94 18.70
C LEU A 130 13.22 -21.47 20.07
N ASN A 131 12.24 -22.38 20.10
CA ASN A 131 11.57 -22.88 21.30
C ASN A 131 11.00 -21.74 22.17
N LEU A 132 10.49 -20.69 21.53
CA LEU A 132 9.85 -19.57 22.20
C LEU A 132 8.34 -19.81 22.30
N ASP A 133 7.73 -19.36 23.41
CA ASP A 133 6.28 -19.44 23.62
C ASP A 133 5.55 -18.48 22.66
N GLU A 134 4.66 -19.03 21.82
CA GLU A 134 3.85 -18.26 20.85
C GLU A 134 2.89 -17.27 21.52
N ASN A 135 2.51 -17.50 22.78
CA ASN A 135 1.60 -16.62 23.52
C ASN A 135 2.30 -15.33 23.94
N TYR A 136 3.59 -15.42 24.29
CA TYR A 136 4.40 -14.26 24.67
C TYR A 136 5.08 -13.61 23.47
N TRP A 137 5.56 -14.41 22.52
CA TRP A 137 6.29 -13.97 21.34
C TRP A 137 5.44 -14.23 20.11
N SER A 138 4.44 -13.37 19.87
CA SER A 138 3.57 -13.55 18.71
C SER A 138 4.30 -13.21 17.41
N ALA A 139 4.05 -13.97 16.35
CA ALA A 139 4.61 -13.70 15.01
C ALA A 139 4.21 -12.31 14.47
N ARG A 140 3.03 -11.81 14.86
CA ARG A 140 2.57 -10.47 14.51
C ARG A 140 3.40 -9.38 15.17
N GLN A 141 3.72 -9.52 16.46
CA GLN A 141 4.62 -8.58 17.15
C GLN A 141 6.03 -8.63 16.56
N ALA A 142 6.54 -9.84 16.26
CA ALA A 142 7.84 -10.00 15.61
C ALA A 142 7.90 -9.25 14.27
N MET A 143 6.85 -9.38 13.46
CA MET A 143 6.75 -8.71 12.16
C MET A 143 6.76 -7.19 12.30
N CYS A 144 5.93 -6.65 13.21
CA CYS A 144 5.89 -5.21 13.49
C CYS A 144 7.25 -4.69 13.98
N TYR A 145 7.90 -5.40 14.90
CA TYR A 145 9.22 -5.04 15.41
C TYR A 145 10.29 -5.00 14.30
N ILE A 146 10.38 -6.06 13.49
CA ILE A 146 11.38 -6.16 12.42
C ILE A 146 11.17 -5.05 11.38
N ASN A 147 9.94 -4.83 10.93
CA ASN A 147 9.64 -3.81 9.93
C ASN A 147 9.95 -2.41 10.48
N ALA A 148 9.57 -2.11 11.72
CA ALA A 148 9.92 -0.83 12.36
C ALA A 148 11.44 -0.60 12.47
N LYS A 149 12.22 -1.62 12.83
CA LYS A 149 13.69 -1.50 12.87
C LYS A 149 14.28 -1.29 11.47
N LYS A 150 13.74 -1.95 10.43
CA LYS A 150 14.17 -1.75 9.04
C LYS A 150 13.81 -0.36 8.51
N ASP A 151 12.65 0.17 8.87
CA ASP A 151 12.20 1.53 8.49
C ASP A 151 13.07 2.63 9.10
N GLU A 152 13.66 2.37 10.28
CA GLU A 152 14.68 3.22 10.90
C GLU A 152 16.09 2.99 10.32
N GLY A 153 16.31 1.89 9.60
CA GLY A 153 17.59 1.53 9.00
C GLY A 153 18.52 0.69 9.89
N TYR A 154 17.99 0.05 10.93
CA TYR A 154 18.74 -0.82 11.82
C TYR A 154 18.79 -2.27 11.34
N ARG A 155 20.01 -2.80 11.24
CA ARG A 155 20.28 -4.23 11.10
C ARG A 155 20.36 -4.91 12.46
N PRO A 156 20.15 -6.23 12.57
CA PRO A 156 20.17 -6.94 13.85
C PRO A 156 21.44 -6.66 14.67
N GLN A 157 22.59 -6.52 14.03
CA GLN A 157 23.89 -6.29 14.70
C GLN A 157 24.01 -4.90 15.34
N LYS A 158 23.25 -3.91 14.86
CA LYS A 158 23.30 -2.51 15.33
C LYS A 158 22.28 -2.20 16.43
N ILE A 159 21.50 -3.18 16.85
CA ILE A 159 20.51 -3.01 17.91
C ILE A 159 21.22 -3.19 19.26
N ASP A 160 21.23 -2.14 20.07
CA ASP A 160 21.85 -2.15 21.38
C ASP A 160 21.15 -3.14 22.32
N LYS A 161 21.95 -3.98 22.97
CA LYS A 161 21.47 -5.05 23.86
C LYS A 161 21.34 -4.60 25.32
N TYR A 162 21.85 -3.40 25.63
CA TYR A 162 22.45 -3.16 26.94
C TYR A 162 21.49 -3.03 28.12
N LEU A 163 20.15 -3.01 27.92
CA LEU A 163 19.22 -2.72 29.03
C LEU A 163 17.93 -3.58 29.12
N HIS A 164 17.61 -4.45 28.14
CA HIS A 164 16.34 -5.21 28.20
C HIS A 164 16.43 -6.63 27.64
N VAL A 165 16.10 -7.63 28.47
CA VAL A 165 15.98 -9.06 28.08
C VAL A 165 15.00 -9.25 26.91
N ILE A 166 13.96 -8.40 26.86
CA ILE A 166 12.95 -8.41 25.80
C ILE A 166 13.55 -7.99 24.46
N GLU A 167 14.34 -6.91 24.45
CA GLU A 167 14.98 -6.39 23.22
C GLU A 167 16.00 -7.39 22.67
N ALA A 168 16.76 -8.05 23.54
CA ALA A 168 17.70 -9.11 23.15
C ALA A 168 16.99 -10.31 22.48
N THR A 169 15.79 -10.66 22.96
CA THR A 169 15.00 -11.75 22.37
C THR A 169 14.46 -11.35 20.99
N TRP A 170 13.91 -10.13 20.86
CA TRP A 170 13.45 -9.62 19.57
C TRP A 170 14.58 -9.50 18.54
N GLN A 171 15.76 -9.04 18.97
CA GLN A 171 16.96 -9.02 18.13
C GLN A 171 17.32 -10.42 17.63
N ARG A 172 17.28 -11.43 18.50
CA ARG A 172 17.57 -12.83 18.12
C ARG A 172 16.58 -13.35 17.08
N ILE A 173 15.29 -13.07 17.26
CA ILE A 173 14.25 -13.41 16.27
C ILE A 173 14.56 -12.71 14.94
N TYR A 174 14.93 -11.42 14.98
CA TYR A 174 15.26 -10.67 13.78
C TYR A 174 16.50 -11.22 13.06
N ALA A 175 17.58 -11.56 13.78
CA ALA A 175 18.78 -12.14 13.20
C ALA A 175 18.49 -13.46 12.45
N VAL A 176 17.77 -14.38 13.09
CA VAL A 176 17.41 -15.67 12.47
C VAL A 176 16.45 -15.49 11.29
N TYR A 177 15.53 -14.53 11.37
CA TYR A 177 14.68 -14.16 10.24
C TYR A 177 15.49 -13.65 9.05
N GLN A 178 16.45 -12.76 9.30
CA GLN A 178 17.31 -12.21 8.25
C GLN A 178 18.13 -13.30 7.56
N GLU A 179 18.73 -14.22 8.32
CA GLU A 179 19.50 -15.36 7.78
C GLU A 179 18.62 -16.29 6.93
N ALA A 180 17.40 -16.58 7.39
CA ALA A 180 16.46 -17.41 6.65
C ALA A 180 16.04 -16.75 5.32
N CYS A 181 15.79 -15.44 5.33
CA CYS A 181 15.47 -14.67 4.13
C CYS A 181 16.65 -14.65 3.15
N GLU A 182 17.87 -14.39 3.63
CA GLU A 182 19.06 -14.33 2.77
C GLU A 182 19.37 -15.68 2.11
N ARG A 183 19.25 -16.79 2.87
CA ARG A 183 19.45 -18.14 2.34
C ARG A 183 18.46 -18.51 1.23
N SER A 184 17.19 -18.16 1.41
CA SER A 184 16.13 -18.51 0.45
C SER A 184 15.93 -17.43 -0.63
N GLY A 185 16.74 -16.37 -0.63
CA GLY A 185 16.64 -15.26 -1.58
C GLY A 185 15.32 -14.47 -1.46
N LEU A 186 14.79 -14.35 -0.25
CA LEU A 186 13.53 -13.67 0.05
C LEU A 186 13.80 -12.24 0.53
N VAL A 187 12.98 -11.30 0.05
CA VAL A 187 13.10 -9.87 0.33
C VAL A 187 11.72 -9.36 0.73
N ASP A 188 11.55 -8.90 1.97
CA ASP A 188 10.31 -8.22 2.39
C ASP A 188 10.27 -6.76 1.90
N PHE A 189 9.12 -6.09 2.05
CA PHE A 189 8.97 -4.71 1.57
C PHE A 189 9.97 -3.74 2.19
N ALA A 190 10.18 -3.80 3.50
CA ALA A 190 11.11 -2.92 4.19
C ALA A 190 12.57 -3.21 3.76
N GLU A 191 12.88 -4.47 3.45
CA GLU A 191 14.17 -4.89 2.92
C GLU A 191 14.50 -4.26 1.57
N LEU A 192 13.51 -4.06 0.68
CA LEU A 192 13.75 -3.42 -0.63
C LEU A 192 14.43 -2.06 -0.45
N ILE A 193 13.89 -1.23 0.43
CA ILE A 193 14.38 0.14 0.63
C ILE A 193 15.71 0.11 1.40
N LEU A 194 15.78 -0.65 2.49
CA LEU A 194 16.98 -0.74 3.32
C LEU A 194 18.18 -1.29 2.54
N ARG A 195 18.00 -2.38 1.79
CA ARG A 195 19.06 -2.98 0.98
C ARG A 195 19.53 -2.05 -0.13
N THR A 196 18.61 -1.33 -0.78
CA THR A 196 18.96 -0.33 -1.80
C THR A 196 19.80 0.79 -1.19
N TYR A 197 19.38 1.32 -0.05
CA TYR A 197 20.11 2.37 0.66
C TYR A 197 21.52 1.90 1.07
N GLU A 198 21.64 0.69 1.65
CA GLU A 198 22.94 0.12 2.04
C GLU A 198 23.86 -0.10 0.84
N MET A 199 23.33 -0.63 -0.27
CA MET A 199 24.09 -0.83 -1.50
C MET A 199 24.66 0.50 -2.00
N LEU A 200 23.82 1.54 -2.12
CA LEU A 200 24.25 2.85 -2.61
C LEU A 200 25.21 3.52 -1.63
N ARG A 201 25.00 3.39 -0.31
CA ARG A 201 25.91 3.95 0.72
C ARG A 201 27.28 3.29 0.65
N ASN A 202 27.32 1.96 0.52
CA ASN A 202 28.57 1.19 0.56
C ASN A 202 29.31 1.21 -0.79
N LYS A 203 28.61 1.43 -1.91
CA LYS A 203 29.18 1.42 -3.27
C LYS A 203 29.06 2.79 -3.93
N ALA A 204 30.04 3.64 -3.67
CA ALA A 204 30.09 5.01 -4.17
C ALA A 204 29.99 5.12 -5.70
N THR A 205 30.53 4.15 -6.46
CA THR A 205 30.45 4.10 -7.93
C THR A 205 29.00 4.06 -8.43
N ILE A 206 28.18 3.17 -7.86
CA ILE A 206 26.77 3.02 -8.21
C ILE A 206 25.98 4.25 -7.75
N ALA A 207 26.25 4.76 -6.55
CA ALA A 207 25.62 5.99 -6.07
C ALA A 207 25.92 7.18 -6.99
N ASN A 208 27.17 7.33 -7.46
CA ASN A 208 27.55 8.40 -8.37
C ASN A 208 26.89 8.26 -9.73
N TYR A 209 26.78 7.04 -10.27
CA TYR A 209 26.01 6.78 -11.49
C TYR A 209 24.57 7.30 -11.39
N TYR A 210 23.88 6.99 -10.29
CA TYR A 210 22.50 7.45 -10.10
C TYR A 210 22.39 8.94 -9.76
N ARG A 211 23.39 9.54 -9.10
CA ARG A 211 23.46 11.00 -8.86
C ARG A 211 23.65 11.78 -10.15
N GLU A 212 24.52 11.30 -11.05
CA GLU A 212 24.74 11.91 -12.36
C GLU A 212 23.54 11.72 -13.28
N ARG A 213 22.90 10.56 -13.19
CA ARG A 213 21.65 10.30 -13.90
C ARG A 213 20.54 11.19 -13.37
N PHE A 214 20.15 11.07 -12.11
CA PHE A 214 18.97 11.73 -11.54
C PHE A 214 19.29 13.12 -10.99
N TYR A 215 19.40 14.08 -11.91
CA TYR A 215 19.62 15.48 -11.57
C TYR A 215 18.40 16.17 -10.95
N HIS A 216 17.19 15.68 -11.26
CA HIS A 216 15.93 16.18 -10.70
C HIS A 216 15.17 15.09 -9.97
N ILE A 217 15.02 15.25 -8.66
CA ILE A 217 14.25 14.33 -7.81
C ILE A 217 12.98 15.05 -7.37
N LEU A 218 11.82 14.49 -7.71
CA LEU A 218 10.53 15.03 -7.31
C LEU A 218 9.80 14.02 -6.45
N VAL A 219 9.28 14.46 -5.30
CA VAL A 219 8.62 13.56 -4.34
C VAL A 219 7.25 14.11 -3.99
N ASP A 220 6.20 13.33 -4.27
CA ASP A 220 4.82 13.62 -3.84
C ASP A 220 4.53 12.99 -2.47
N GLU A 221 3.55 13.53 -1.75
CA GLU A 221 3.11 13.06 -0.42
C GLU A 221 4.28 12.88 0.58
N PHE A 222 5.22 13.83 0.59
CA PHE A 222 6.48 13.71 1.33
C PHE A 222 6.30 13.53 2.85
N GLN A 223 5.17 13.96 3.41
CA GLN A 223 4.84 13.78 4.84
C GLN A 223 4.61 12.31 5.24
N ASP A 224 4.44 11.41 4.27
CA ASP A 224 4.27 9.96 4.52
C ASP A 224 5.62 9.22 4.50
N THR A 225 6.73 9.93 4.32
CA THR A 225 8.05 9.32 4.26
C THR A 225 8.52 8.85 5.63
N ASN A 226 9.15 7.67 5.68
CA ASN A 226 9.86 7.18 6.86
C ASN A 226 11.35 7.59 6.85
N HIS A 227 12.10 7.21 7.89
CA HIS A 227 13.51 7.60 8.04
C HIS A 227 14.40 7.05 6.92
N ILE A 228 14.25 5.78 6.54
CA ILE A 228 15.07 5.17 5.50
C ILE A 228 14.76 5.72 4.10
N GLN A 229 13.50 6.02 3.80
CA GLN A 229 13.08 6.67 2.55
C GLN A 229 13.68 8.07 2.42
N TYR A 230 13.62 8.86 3.49
CA TYR A 230 14.26 10.17 3.54
C TYR A 230 15.78 10.08 3.36
N SER A 231 16.42 9.15 4.07
CA SER A 231 17.85 8.89 3.96
C SER A 231 18.27 8.49 2.56
N TRP A 232 17.43 7.73 1.84
CA TRP A 232 17.66 7.33 0.46
C TRP A 232 17.61 8.52 -0.51
N ILE A 233 16.61 9.41 -0.39
CA ILE A 233 16.53 10.65 -1.19
C ILE A 233 17.76 11.52 -0.92
N ARG A 234 18.12 11.71 0.36
CA ARG A 234 19.28 12.50 0.77
C ARG A 234 20.57 11.96 0.16
N LEU A 235 20.73 10.64 0.13
CA LEU A 235 21.90 10.00 -0.47
C LEU A 235 22.00 10.29 -1.97
N LEU A 236 20.88 10.26 -2.70
CA LEU A 236 20.82 10.46 -4.14
C LEU A 236 20.97 11.92 -4.57
N ALA A 237 20.57 12.89 -3.75
CA ALA A 237 20.61 14.30 -4.14
C ALA A 237 21.98 14.99 -3.97
N ASN A 238 22.93 14.34 -3.30
CA ASN A 238 24.12 15.00 -2.76
C ASN A 238 24.87 15.93 -3.77
N CYS A 239 25.10 17.17 -3.34
CA CYS A 239 25.81 18.32 -3.95
C CYS A 239 25.42 18.82 -5.36
N LYS A 240 24.89 17.99 -6.26
CA LYS A 240 24.58 18.40 -7.64
C LYS A 240 23.10 18.29 -8.00
N GLY A 241 22.33 17.44 -7.34
CA GLY A 241 20.91 17.22 -7.67
C GLY A 241 19.99 18.28 -7.05
N TYR A 242 18.87 18.55 -7.73
CA TYR A 242 17.81 19.42 -7.22
C TYR A 242 16.61 18.59 -6.78
N ILE A 243 16.12 18.84 -5.57
CA ILE A 243 14.93 18.17 -5.04
C ILE A 243 13.74 19.12 -5.06
N THR A 244 12.60 18.67 -5.58
CA THR A 244 11.29 19.30 -5.36
C THR A 244 10.41 18.36 -4.57
N ILE A 245 10.11 18.70 -3.31
CA ILE A 245 9.17 17.94 -2.49
C ILE A 245 7.83 18.66 -2.42
N VAL A 246 6.75 17.89 -2.44
CA VAL A 246 5.39 18.37 -2.27
C VAL A 246 4.76 17.59 -1.11
N GLY A 247 4.13 18.30 -0.17
CA GLY A 247 3.58 17.64 1.01
C GLY A 247 2.64 18.51 1.84
N ASP A 248 2.00 17.83 2.78
CA ASP A 248 1.02 18.38 3.70
C ASP A 248 1.10 17.69 5.07
N ASP A 249 1.74 18.29 6.07
CA ASP A 249 1.82 17.74 7.44
C ASP A 249 0.44 17.42 8.03
N ASP A 250 -0.59 18.18 7.67
CA ASP A 250 -1.96 17.94 8.13
C ASP A 250 -2.58 16.65 7.55
N GLN A 251 -1.94 16.04 6.55
CA GLN A 251 -2.35 14.78 5.93
C GLN A 251 -1.38 13.62 6.21
N SER A 252 -0.49 13.74 7.21
CA SER A 252 0.35 12.61 7.63
C SER A 252 -0.43 11.66 8.53
N ILE A 253 -0.81 10.50 7.98
CA ILE A 253 -1.71 9.51 8.61
C ILE A 253 -1.15 8.08 8.61
N TYR A 254 0.16 7.95 8.36
CA TYR A 254 0.86 6.67 8.32
C TYR A 254 1.97 6.60 9.38
N GLY A 255 1.79 7.27 10.53
CA GLY A 255 2.77 7.24 11.62
C GLY A 255 2.99 5.83 12.15
N TRP A 256 1.94 5.01 12.17
CA TRP A 256 2.00 3.58 12.48
C TRP A 256 2.82 2.73 11.46
N ARG A 257 3.15 3.28 10.28
CA ARG A 257 4.09 2.71 9.30
C ARG A 257 5.48 3.37 9.36
N GLY A 258 5.77 4.11 10.43
CA GLY A 258 7.05 4.79 10.62
C GLY A 258 7.19 6.13 9.86
N ALA A 259 6.10 6.67 9.31
CA ALA A 259 6.16 7.99 8.67
C ALA A 259 6.49 9.08 9.72
N LYS A 260 7.44 9.97 9.39
CA LYS A 260 7.91 11.03 10.29
C LYS A 260 7.53 12.39 9.73
N VAL A 261 6.58 13.06 10.39
CA VAL A 261 6.17 14.44 10.05
C VAL A 261 7.37 15.40 10.06
N ASN A 262 8.31 15.16 10.97
CA ASN A 262 9.53 15.96 11.12
C ASN A 262 10.44 15.94 9.88
N ASN A 263 10.30 14.96 8.97
CA ASN A 263 11.12 14.90 7.75
C ASN A 263 11.01 16.18 6.90
N MET A 264 9.85 16.86 6.89
CA MET A 264 9.71 18.14 6.20
C MET A 264 10.53 19.25 6.84
N GLN A 265 10.60 19.29 8.17
CA GLN A 265 11.43 20.24 8.89
C GLN A 265 12.92 19.89 8.70
N SER A 266 13.27 18.60 8.79
CA SER A 266 14.62 18.11 8.51
C SER A 266 15.07 18.47 7.08
N PHE A 267 14.18 18.41 6.09
CA PHE A 267 14.50 18.83 4.72
C PHE A 267 14.94 20.29 4.63
N ILE A 268 14.29 21.20 5.36
CA ILE A 268 14.68 22.62 5.40
C ILE A 268 16.06 22.79 6.06
N GLN A 269 16.38 21.95 7.05
CA GLN A 269 17.64 22.02 7.80
C GLN A 269 18.81 21.35 7.06
N ASP A 270 18.57 20.21 6.41
CA ASP A 270 19.59 19.36 5.80
C ASP A 270 20.03 19.84 4.40
N PHE A 271 19.19 20.60 3.70
CA PHE A 271 19.47 21.08 2.34
C PHE A 271 19.73 22.60 2.31
N PRO A 272 20.77 23.07 1.61
CA PRO A 272 21.04 24.50 1.49
C PRO A 272 20.02 25.18 0.59
N GLN A 273 19.69 26.43 0.92
CA GLN A 273 18.90 27.35 0.09
C GLN A 273 17.54 26.80 -0.36
N VAL A 274 16.79 26.14 0.53
CA VAL A 274 15.45 25.62 0.21
C VAL A 274 14.47 26.78 0.00
N LYS A 275 13.84 26.84 -1.18
CA LYS A 275 12.72 27.75 -1.45
C LYS A 275 11.41 27.11 -1.02
N THR A 276 10.75 27.68 -0.01
CA THR A 276 9.41 27.25 0.43
C THR A 276 8.31 28.04 -0.26
N ILE A 277 7.35 27.35 -0.88
CA ILE A 277 6.20 27.96 -1.56
C ILE A 277 4.91 27.36 -0.99
N SER A 278 4.05 28.20 -0.42
CA SER A 278 2.78 27.78 0.15
C SER A 278 1.63 27.87 -0.87
N LEU A 279 0.83 26.80 -0.97
CA LEU A 279 -0.39 26.73 -1.77
C LEU A 279 -1.62 26.72 -0.85
N ASP A 280 -2.20 27.91 -0.68
CA ASP A 280 -3.27 28.17 0.28
C ASP A 280 -4.68 28.08 -0.33
N GLN A 281 -4.81 28.13 -1.66
CA GLN A 281 -6.12 28.09 -2.32
C GLN A 281 -6.58 26.65 -2.53
N ASN A 282 -7.72 26.28 -1.94
CA ASN A 282 -8.43 25.02 -2.17
C ASN A 282 -9.42 25.16 -3.34
N TYR A 283 -9.43 24.17 -4.24
CA TYR A 283 -10.31 24.11 -5.41
C TYR A 283 -11.36 23.01 -5.34
N ARG A 284 -11.39 22.25 -4.24
CA ARG A 284 -12.16 21.02 -4.10
C ARG A 284 -13.45 21.24 -3.33
N SER A 285 -13.36 21.83 -2.14
CA SER A 285 -14.42 21.81 -1.14
C SER A 285 -15.11 23.17 -1.02
N THR A 286 -16.37 23.15 -0.61
CA THR A 286 -17.15 24.36 -0.27
C THR A 286 -16.60 25.06 0.97
N LYS A 287 -16.96 26.34 1.18
CA LYS A 287 -16.43 27.12 2.31
C LYS A 287 -16.82 26.53 3.68
N ASN A 288 -18.03 25.99 3.84
CA ASN A 288 -18.45 25.38 5.10
C ASN A 288 -17.59 24.16 5.46
N ILE A 289 -17.34 23.28 4.50
CA ILE A 289 -16.51 22.08 4.69
C ILE A 289 -15.06 22.48 4.99
N LEU A 290 -14.50 23.43 4.23
CA LEU A 290 -13.13 23.87 4.43
C LEU A 290 -12.94 24.59 5.78
N LYS A 291 -13.90 25.42 6.18
CA LYS A 291 -13.89 26.09 7.49
C LYS A 291 -13.92 25.08 8.63
N ALA A 292 -14.78 24.07 8.53
CA ALA A 292 -14.85 23.00 9.52
C ALA A 292 -13.54 22.20 9.60
N ALA A 293 -12.93 21.88 8.45
CA ALA A 293 -11.64 21.20 8.39
C ALA A 293 -10.50 22.03 9.02
N ASN A 294 -10.42 23.33 8.70
CA ASN A 294 -9.42 24.25 9.24
C ASN A 294 -9.54 24.40 10.77
N TYR A 295 -10.76 24.47 11.30
CA TYR A 295 -10.99 24.60 12.73
C TYR A 295 -10.62 23.30 13.47
N LEU A 296 -10.99 22.14 12.92
CA LEU A 296 -10.61 20.84 13.47
C LEU A 296 -9.07 20.75 13.57
N ILE A 297 -8.37 20.97 12.46
CA ILE A 297 -6.91 20.77 12.42
C ILE A 297 -6.11 21.82 13.19
N ALA A 298 -6.71 22.97 13.52
CA ALA A 298 -6.09 23.99 14.38
C ALA A 298 -5.83 23.52 15.83
N ASN A 299 -6.49 22.44 16.27
CA ASN A 299 -6.29 21.89 17.61
C ASN A 299 -4.98 21.07 17.77
N ASN A 300 -4.25 20.80 16.68
CA ASN A 300 -2.93 20.15 16.74
C ASN A 300 -1.83 21.19 17.01
N LYS A 301 -0.85 20.86 17.88
CA LYS A 301 0.18 21.82 18.32
C LYS A 301 1.37 21.89 17.37
N ASN A 302 1.82 20.75 16.84
CA ASN A 302 3.04 20.63 16.03
C ASN A 302 2.75 20.73 14.53
N ARG A 303 2.23 21.88 14.09
CA ARG A 303 1.80 22.12 12.69
C ARG A 303 2.61 23.23 12.02
N LEU A 304 2.88 23.09 10.72
CA LEU A 304 3.34 24.19 9.88
C LEU A 304 2.16 25.14 9.59
N ILE A 305 2.38 26.45 9.76
CA ILE A 305 1.29 27.44 9.64
C ILE A 305 0.76 27.47 8.21
N LYS A 306 -0.54 27.18 8.05
CA LYS A 306 -1.28 27.21 6.78
C LYS A 306 -2.66 27.82 6.98
N ASN A 307 -3.09 28.63 6.02
CA ASN A 307 -4.40 29.26 6.04
C ASN A 307 -5.13 28.96 4.73
N LEU A 308 -5.82 27.83 4.67
CA LEU A 308 -6.52 27.41 3.47
C LEU A 308 -7.80 28.22 3.24
N TRP A 309 -8.01 28.69 2.02
CA TRP A 309 -9.20 29.43 1.61
C TRP A 309 -9.73 28.91 0.26
N THR A 310 -11.01 29.16 -0.04
CA THR A 310 -11.65 28.75 -1.29
C THR A 310 -12.54 29.87 -1.85
N ASN A 311 -12.60 29.97 -3.18
CA ASN A 311 -13.52 30.85 -3.90
C ASN A 311 -14.88 30.20 -4.17
N SER A 312 -15.04 28.90 -3.86
CA SER A 312 -16.31 28.21 -4.01
C SER A 312 -17.41 28.81 -3.11
N ASP A 313 -18.65 28.47 -3.41
CA ASP A 313 -19.80 28.91 -2.60
C ASP A 313 -19.73 28.37 -1.17
N LYS A 314 -20.56 28.94 -0.29
CA LYS A 314 -20.71 28.44 1.09
C LYS A 314 -21.05 26.95 1.13
N GLY A 315 -21.86 26.50 0.18
CA GLY A 315 -22.33 25.12 0.10
C GLY A 315 -23.39 24.82 1.16
N GLU A 316 -23.76 23.54 1.23
CA GLU A 316 -24.67 23.05 2.27
C GLU A 316 -23.98 23.00 3.65
N TYR A 317 -24.79 22.92 4.71
CA TYR A 317 -24.29 22.62 6.05
C TYR A 317 -23.87 21.16 6.17
N ILE A 318 -22.92 20.89 7.06
CA ILE A 318 -22.50 19.53 7.41
C ILE A 318 -23.64 18.88 8.18
N SER A 319 -24.22 17.82 7.62
CA SER A 319 -25.33 17.10 8.24
C SER A 319 -24.82 16.20 9.36
N LEU A 320 -25.34 16.35 10.57
CA LEU A 320 -25.01 15.49 11.72
C LEU A 320 -26.23 14.65 12.12
N TYR A 321 -26.10 13.33 12.15
CA TYR A 321 -27.17 12.42 12.54
C TYR A 321 -26.78 11.52 13.72
N CYS A 322 -27.66 11.43 14.71
CA CYS A 322 -27.54 10.54 15.86
C CYS A 322 -28.44 9.32 15.66
N ALA A 323 -27.84 8.18 15.33
CA ALA A 323 -28.54 6.91 15.19
C ALA A 323 -28.77 6.24 16.56
N MET A 324 -29.81 5.42 16.65
CA MET A 324 -30.08 4.60 17.85
C MET A 324 -29.10 3.42 17.95
N ASN A 325 -28.80 2.80 16.80
CA ASN A 325 -27.88 1.68 16.69
C ASN A 325 -27.16 1.66 15.32
N GLU A 326 -26.24 0.73 15.13
CA GLU A 326 -25.46 0.56 13.90
C GLU A 326 -26.31 0.24 12.66
N ILE A 327 -27.47 -0.41 12.85
CA ILE A 327 -28.39 -0.76 11.76
C ILE A 327 -29.15 0.49 11.30
N ASP A 328 -29.68 1.27 12.25
CA ASP A 328 -30.34 2.56 12.00
C ASP A 328 -29.41 3.57 11.31
N GLU A 329 -28.14 3.60 11.71
CA GLU A 329 -27.11 4.38 11.03
C GLU A 329 -26.96 3.95 9.57
N ALA A 330 -26.84 2.65 9.31
CA ALA A 330 -26.70 2.12 7.96
C ALA A 330 -27.94 2.43 7.09
N TYR A 331 -29.15 2.25 7.61
CA TYR A 331 -30.38 2.60 6.90
C TYR A 331 -30.46 4.10 6.60
N PHE A 332 -30.11 4.97 7.56
CA PHE A 332 -30.09 6.41 7.33
C PHE A 332 -29.14 6.78 6.18
N VAL A 333 -27.92 6.24 6.18
CA VAL A 333 -26.92 6.50 5.14
C VAL A 333 -27.42 6.02 3.78
N VAL A 334 -27.89 4.78 3.68
CA VAL A 334 -28.34 4.20 2.41
C VAL A 334 -29.60 4.90 1.88
N ASN A 335 -30.56 5.23 2.73
CA ASN A 335 -31.74 6.00 2.33
C ASN A 335 -31.37 7.40 1.81
N LYS A 336 -30.37 8.05 2.42
CA LYS A 336 -29.88 9.35 1.93
C LYS A 336 -29.18 9.23 0.58
N ILE A 337 -28.43 8.15 0.35
CA ILE A 337 -27.83 7.84 -0.96
C ILE A 337 -28.93 7.65 -2.00
N ILE A 338 -29.97 6.86 -1.70
CA ILE A 338 -31.11 6.63 -2.61
C ILE A 338 -31.81 7.94 -2.95
N LEU A 339 -32.07 8.80 -1.96
CA LEU A 339 -32.71 10.10 -2.17
C LEU A 339 -31.87 11.00 -3.07
N ASN A 340 -30.56 11.06 -2.84
CA ASN A 340 -29.68 11.88 -3.67
C ASN A 340 -29.48 11.30 -5.08
N HIS A 341 -29.50 9.97 -5.21
CA HIS A 341 -29.48 9.31 -6.51
C HIS A 341 -30.74 9.61 -7.32
N LYS A 342 -31.91 9.61 -6.68
CA LYS A 342 -33.17 10.08 -7.30
C LYS A 342 -33.10 11.55 -7.73
N ASN A 343 -32.33 12.38 -7.01
CA ASN A 343 -32.07 13.77 -7.37
C ASN A 343 -30.95 13.94 -8.42
N GLY A 344 -30.45 12.86 -9.00
CA GLY A 344 -29.51 12.87 -10.14
C GLY A 344 -28.03 12.73 -9.79
N LEU A 345 -27.65 12.48 -8.52
CA LEU A 345 -26.25 12.12 -8.20
C LEU A 345 -25.94 10.68 -8.64
N ALA A 346 -24.82 10.47 -9.32
CA ALA A 346 -24.34 9.13 -9.63
C ALA A 346 -23.90 8.40 -8.34
N LEU A 347 -24.06 7.07 -8.29
CA LEU A 347 -23.65 6.28 -7.12
C LEU A 347 -22.13 6.31 -6.92
N LYS A 348 -21.36 6.36 -8.01
CA LYS A 348 -19.89 6.50 -7.99
C LYS A 348 -19.40 7.78 -7.31
N ASP A 349 -20.23 8.81 -7.25
CA ASP A 349 -19.89 10.10 -6.63
C ASP A 349 -20.21 10.12 -5.12
N CYS A 350 -20.75 9.01 -4.59
CA CYS A 350 -21.05 8.81 -3.19
C CYS A 350 -20.04 7.85 -2.55
N VAL A 351 -19.50 8.23 -1.39
CA VAL A 351 -18.61 7.37 -0.61
C VAL A 351 -19.06 7.26 0.85
N ILE A 352 -18.92 6.06 1.41
CA ILE A 352 -19.06 5.80 2.84
C ILE A 352 -17.67 5.51 3.41
N LEU A 353 -17.23 6.39 4.31
CA LEU A 353 -15.95 6.35 5.00
C LEU A 353 -16.12 5.87 6.43
N TYR A 354 -15.30 4.90 6.81
CA TYR A 354 -15.26 4.34 8.16
C TYR A 354 -13.82 4.23 8.67
N ARG A 355 -13.66 4.04 9.99
CA ARG A 355 -12.34 3.96 10.61
C ARG A 355 -11.72 2.56 10.51
N ASN A 356 -12.55 1.52 10.58
CA ASN A 356 -12.12 0.12 10.56
C ASN A 356 -13.00 -0.70 9.59
N ASN A 357 -12.38 -1.62 8.84
CA ASN A 357 -13.06 -2.53 7.90
C ASN A 357 -14.20 -3.32 8.55
N ALA A 358 -14.13 -3.62 9.85
CA ALA A 358 -15.21 -4.31 10.55
C ALA A 358 -16.58 -3.58 10.46
N GLN A 359 -16.57 -2.25 10.25
CA GLN A 359 -17.78 -1.45 10.12
C GLN A 359 -18.46 -1.62 8.75
N SER A 360 -17.76 -2.11 7.72
CA SER A 360 -18.33 -2.27 6.38
C SER A 360 -19.48 -3.28 6.36
N ARG A 361 -19.37 -4.34 7.17
CA ARG A 361 -20.31 -5.47 7.15
C ARG A 361 -21.78 -5.07 7.30
N VAL A 362 -22.11 -4.22 8.28
CA VAL A 362 -23.51 -3.80 8.51
C VAL A 362 -24.01 -2.92 7.36
N LEU A 363 -23.15 -2.07 6.81
CA LEU A 363 -23.46 -1.25 5.64
C LEU A 363 -23.71 -2.12 4.40
N GLU A 364 -22.88 -3.14 4.18
CA GLU A 364 -23.01 -4.10 3.09
C GLU A 364 -24.34 -4.87 3.17
N GLU A 365 -24.70 -5.36 4.36
CA GLU A 365 -25.95 -6.08 4.59
C GLU A 365 -27.17 -5.23 4.19
N VAL A 366 -27.18 -3.94 4.55
CA VAL A 366 -28.26 -3.01 4.18
C VAL A 366 -28.24 -2.65 2.68
N LEU A 367 -27.06 -2.42 2.09
CA LEU A 367 -26.91 -2.16 0.66
C LEU A 367 -27.38 -3.33 -0.19
N LEU A 368 -27.03 -4.57 0.21
CA LEU A 368 -27.51 -5.81 -0.43
C LEU A 368 -29.03 -5.95 -0.31
N HIS A 369 -29.57 -5.73 0.89
CA HIS A 369 -31.00 -5.81 1.14
C HIS A 369 -31.80 -4.83 0.27
N LEU A 370 -31.30 -3.60 0.12
CA LEU A 370 -31.91 -2.55 -0.71
C LEU A 370 -31.47 -2.60 -2.19
N ARG A 371 -30.69 -3.63 -2.57
CA ARG A 371 -30.20 -3.88 -3.94
C ARG A 371 -29.44 -2.69 -4.55
N ILE A 372 -28.71 -1.95 -3.73
CA ILE A 372 -27.85 -0.86 -4.19
C ILE A 372 -26.48 -1.43 -4.55
N PRO A 373 -25.98 -1.21 -5.78
CA PRO A 373 -24.69 -1.73 -6.17
C PRO A 373 -23.57 -0.95 -5.46
N TYR A 374 -22.60 -1.68 -4.90
CA TYR A 374 -21.52 -1.09 -4.12
C TYR A 374 -20.18 -1.75 -4.43
N HIS A 375 -19.10 -1.07 -4.05
CA HIS A 375 -17.74 -1.55 -4.17
C HIS A 375 -16.94 -1.22 -2.90
N ILE A 376 -16.25 -2.22 -2.35
CA ILE A 376 -15.44 -2.08 -1.14
C ILE A 376 -13.96 -2.03 -1.53
N TYR A 377 -13.27 -1.01 -1.05
CA TYR A 377 -11.82 -0.94 -1.12
C TYR A 377 -11.20 -1.58 0.12
N GLY A 378 -10.26 -2.49 -0.08
CA GLY A 378 -9.54 -3.12 1.04
C GLY A 378 -10.33 -4.24 1.75
N GLY A 379 -11.25 -4.89 1.04
CA GLY A 379 -11.72 -6.24 1.38
C GLY A 379 -10.60 -7.28 1.22
N ILE A 380 -10.91 -8.58 1.28
CA ILE A 380 -9.91 -9.60 0.92
C ILE A 380 -9.51 -9.34 -0.54
N GLN A 381 -8.27 -8.92 -0.75
CA GLN A 381 -7.76 -8.51 -2.05
C GLN A 381 -7.88 -9.70 -3.01
N PHE A 382 -8.10 -9.44 -4.30
CA PHE A 382 -8.21 -10.50 -5.31
C PHE A 382 -7.05 -11.51 -5.24
N PHE A 383 -5.82 -11.01 -5.08
CA PHE A 383 -4.61 -11.85 -4.97
C PHE A 383 -4.40 -12.47 -3.58
N GLU A 384 -5.17 -12.09 -2.57
CA GLU A 384 -5.17 -12.73 -1.25
C GLU A 384 -6.13 -13.91 -1.16
N ARG A 385 -7.03 -14.06 -2.15
CA ARG A 385 -7.96 -15.20 -2.21
C ARG A 385 -7.18 -16.50 -2.27
N LYS A 386 -7.70 -17.52 -1.58
CA LYS A 386 -6.99 -18.78 -1.35
C LYS A 386 -6.56 -19.43 -2.67
N GLU A 387 -7.50 -19.61 -3.58
CA GLU A 387 -7.33 -20.20 -4.90
C GLU A 387 -6.33 -19.43 -5.77
N VAL A 388 -6.35 -18.10 -5.70
CA VAL A 388 -5.41 -17.24 -6.43
C VAL A 388 -4.00 -17.38 -5.85
N LYS A 389 -3.85 -17.35 -4.51
CA LYS A 389 -2.55 -17.56 -3.86
C LYS A 389 -1.97 -18.96 -4.11
N ASP A 390 -2.82 -19.98 -4.20
CA ASP A 390 -2.37 -21.34 -4.53
C ASP A 390 -1.80 -21.39 -5.96
N ALA A 391 -2.51 -20.81 -6.93
CA ALA A 391 -2.04 -20.72 -8.32
C ALA A 391 -0.74 -19.90 -8.44
N LEU A 392 -0.65 -18.76 -7.75
CA LEU A 392 0.56 -17.93 -7.72
C LEU A 392 1.74 -18.67 -7.08
N ALA A 393 1.52 -19.49 -6.06
CA ALA A 393 2.58 -20.27 -5.44
C ALA A 393 3.17 -21.34 -6.39
N TYR A 394 2.35 -21.95 -7.26
CA TYR A 394 2.88 -22.80 -8.34
C TYR A 394 3.76 -22.02 -9.29
N LEU A 395 3.28 -20.86 -9.78
CA LEU A 395 4.05 -19.99 -10.67
C LEU A 395 5.38 -19.55 -10.04
N ARG A 396 5.37 -19.24 -8.74
CA ARG A 396 6.57 -18.87 -7.96
C ARG A 396 7.59 -20.00 -7.90
N ILE A 397 7.17 -21.23 -7.57
CA ILE A 397 8.07 -22.39 -7.49
C ILE A 397 8.67 -22.76 -8.84
N ILE A 398 7.89 -22.64 -9.91
CA ILE A 398 8.38 -22.89 -11.27
C ILE A 398 9.44 -21.86 -11.67
N ASN A 399 9.27 -20.60 -11.27
CA ASN A 399 10.27 -19.56 -11.49
C ASN A 399 11.50 -19.74 -10.58
N ASN A 400 11.30 -19.96 -9.27
CA ASN A 400 12.35 -20.10 -8.27
C ASN A 400 12.08 -21.30 -7.34
N ARG A 401 12.89 -22.36 -7.47
CA ARG A 401 12.75 -23.60 -6.68
C ARG A 401 13.12 -23.41 -5.20
N ASN A 402 13.82 -22.33 -4.87
CA ASN A 402 14.24 -22.03 -3.50
C ASN A 402 13.19 -21.28 -2.68
N ASP A 403 11.99 -21.04 -3.24
CA ASP A 403 10.90 -20.37 -2.54
C ASP A 403 10.19 -21.29 -1.54
N ASP A 404 10.72 -21.37 -0.32
CA ASP A 404 10.17 -22.21 0.74
C ASP A 404 8.71 -21.90 1.08
N ALA A 405 8.28 -20.63 0.96
CA ALA A 405 6.92 -20.21 1.30
C ALA A 405 5.91 -20.74 0.28
N ALA A 406 6.25 -20.62 -1.01
CA ALA A 406 5.46 -21.18 -2.09
C ALA A 406 5.44 -22.72 -2.03
N TYR A 407 6.59 -23.36 -1.76
CA TYR A 407 6.71 -24.81 -1.61
C TYR A 407 5.79 -25.34 -0.51
N ASP A 408 5.88 -24.79 0.71
CA ASP A 408 5.07 -25.22 1.86
C ASP A 408 3.56 -25.09 1.59
N ARG A 409 3.16 -24.12 0.76
CA ARG A 409 1.75 -23.88 0.41
C ARG A 409 1.18 -24.94 -0.54
N ILE A 410 1.96 -25.35 -1.54
CA ILE A 410 1.45 -26.19 -2.65
C ILE A 410 1.80 -27.67 -2.51
N ILE A 411 2.76 -28.04 -1.66
CA ILE A 411 3.25 -29.42 -1.52
C ILE A 411 2.10 -30.44 -1.37
N ASN A 412 1.04 -30.06 -0.63
CA ASN A 412 -0.14 -30.90 -0.42
C ASN A 412 -1.45 -30.18 -0.78
N THR A 413 -1.41 -29.23 -1.72
CA THR A 413 -2.59 -28.54 -2.25
C THR A 413 -2.56 -28.60 -3.78
N PRO A 414 -3.40 -29.41 -4.45
CA PRO A 414 -4.34 -30.43 -3.96
C PRO A 414 -3.72 -31.55 -3.08
N PRO A 415 -4.54 -32.29 -2.30
CA PRO A 415 -4.05 -33.38 -1.45
C PRO A 415 -3.46 -34.52 -2.30
N ARG A 416 -2.21 -34.89 -2.01
CA ARG A 416 -1.44 -35.90 -2.77
C ARG A 416 -0.83 -37.00 -1.89
N GLY A 417 -1.39 -37.21 -0.70
CA GLY A 417 -0.88 -38.21 0.24
C GLY A 417 0.40 -37.82 0.98
N ILE A 418 0.82 -36.55 0.92
CA ILE A 418 1.95 -36.03 1.69
C ILE A 418 1.44 -35.55 3.05
N GLY A 419 1.57 -36.41 4.06
CA GLY A 419 1.12 -36.12 5.43
C GLY A 419 1.96 -35.08 6.17
N THR A 420 1.41 -34.55 7.26
CA THR A 420 2.07 -33.55 8.12
C THR A 420 3.43 -34.01 8.65
N LYS A 421 3.53 -35.29 9.04
CA LYS A 421 4.80 -35.91 9.50
C LYS A 421 5.89 -35.87 8.43
N THR A 422 5.54 -36.10 7.17
CA THR A 422 6.50 -36.06 6.05
C THR A 422 7.01 -34.64 5.85
N ILE A 423 6.11 -33.65 5.89
CA ILE A 423 6.47 -32.23 5.80
C ILE A 423 7.40 -31.83 6.95
N GLU A 424 7.16 -32.30 8.17
CA GLU A 424 8.04 -32.06 9.32
C GLU A 424 9.44 -32.65 9.14
N ILE A 425 9.55 -33.84 8.55
CA ILE A 425 10.85 -34.47 8.24
C ILE A 425 11.62 -33.63 7.21
N VAL A 426 10.96 -33.19 6.13
CA VAL A 426 11.55 -32.29 5.12
C VAL A 426 12.04 -31.00 5.77
N ARG A 427 11.23 -30.40 6.65
CA ARG A 427 11.60 -29.19 7.38
C ARG A 427 12.81 -29.40 8.30
N LYS A 428 12.83 -30.49 9.07
CA LYS A 428 13.98 -30.82 9.93
C LYS A 428 15.26 -31.03 9.11
N MET A 429 15.15 -31.69 7.96
CA MET A 429 16.30 -31.91 7.07
C MET A 429 16.84 -30.60 6.48
N ALA A 430 15.94 -29.75 5.97
CA ALA A 430 16.28 -28.43 5.47
C ALA A 430 16.98 -27.57 6.54
N GLN A 431 16.49 -27.63 7.78
CA GLN A 431 17.09 -26.93 8.91
C GLN A 431 18.48 -27.47 9.27
N ASN A 432 18.62 -28.79 9.48
CA ASN A 432 19.86 -29.43 9.92
C ASN A 432 21.01 -29.24 8.93
N ARG A 433 20.70 -29.29 7.63
CA ARG A 433 21.71 -29.14 6.56
C ARG A 433 21.80 -27.73 5.99
N GLN A 434 21.03 -26.79 6.53
CA GLN A 434 20.93 -25.41 6.03
C GLN A 434 20.61 -25.35 4.52
N LEU A 435 19.69 -26.19 4.06
CA LEU A 435 19.20 -26.27 2.68
C LEU A 435 17.81 -25.65 2.55
N THR A 436 17.37 -25.37 1.32
CA THR A 436 15.96 -25.04 1.04
C THR A 436 15.08 -26.29 1.11
N LEU A 437 13.76 -26.12 1.24
CA LEU A 437 12.81 -27.25 1.32
C LEU A 437 12.84 -28.11 0.05
N TRP A 438 13.01 -27.49 -1.12
CA TRP A 438 13.16 -28.20 -2.39
C TRP A 438 14.44 -29.04 -2.42
N GLN A 439 15.58 -28.45 -2.05
CA GLN A 439 16.86 -29.16 -1.98
C GLN A 439 16.83 -30.29 -0.96
N ALA A 440 16.26 -30.05 0.22
CA ALA A 440 16.08 -31.07 1.26
C ALA A 440 15.20 -32.22 0.77
N SER A 441 14.18 -31.93 -0.05
CA SER A 441 13.35 -32.97 -0.66
C SER A 441 14.14 -33.84 -1.62
N ILE A 442 14.96 -33.25 -2.48
CA ILE A 442 15.84 -34.01 -3.39
C ILE A 442 16.79 -34.92 -2.60
N VAL A 443 17.42 -34.39 -1.55
CA VAL A 443 18.34 -35.15 -0.70
C VAL A 443 17.61 -36.31 0.01
N LEU A 444 16.41 -36.07 0.54
CA LEU A 444 15.61 -37.13 1.19
C LEU A 444 15.20 -38.24 0.23
N LEU A 445 14.89 -37.91 -1.02
CA LEU A 445 14.58 -38.89 -2.06
C LEU A 445 15.82 -39.74 -2.41
N GLN A 446 17.01 -39.13 -2.43
CA GLN A 446 18.27 -39.83 -2.68
C GLN A 446 18.65 -40.76 -1.52
N GLU A 447 18.49 -40.29 -0.28
CA GLU A 447 18.84 -41.04 0.93
C GLU A 447 17.77 -42.08 1.34
N LYS A 448 16.59 -42.08 0.67
CA LYS A 448 15.47 -43.01 0.92
C LYS A 448 15.04 -43.10 2.39
N VAL A 449 15.09 -41.98 3.11
CA VAL A 449 14.76 -41.90 4.55
C VAL A 449 13.24 -42.02 4.82
N LEU A 450 12.41 -41.69 3.83
CA LEU A 450 10.95 -41.66 3.97
C LEU A 450 10.31 -43.03 3.72
N LYS A 451 9.14 -43.27 4.33
CA LYS A 451 8.29 -44.44 4.01
C LYS A 451 7.97 -44.48 2.52
N TYR A 452 7.87 -45.67 1.94
CA TYR A 452 7.68 -45.89 0.50
C TYR A 452 6.58 -45.02 -0.13
N SER A 453 5.38 -44.98 0.48
CA SER A 453 4.25 -44.18 -0.03
C SER A 453 4.52 -42.67 -0.01
N SER A 454 5.15 -42.16 1.05
CA SER A 454 5.54 -40.75 1.15
C SER A 454 6.68 -40.38 0.20
N ASN A 455 7.60 -41.32 -0.03
CA ASN A 455 8.71 -41.16 -0.95
C ASN A 455 8.21 -41.04 -2.41
N LEU A 456 7.28 -41.93 -2.81
CA LEU A 456 6.64 -41.87 -4.13
C LEU A 456 5.87 -40.57 -4.33
N ALA A 457 5.03 -40.17 -3.36
CA ALA A 457 4.25 -38.94 -3.46
C ALA A 457 5.14 -37.68 -3.60
N LEU A 458 6.23 -37.61 -2.84
CA LEU A 458 7.19 -36.52 -2.94
C LEU A 458 7.92 -36.51 -4.29
N GLN A 459 8.28 -37.69 -4.81
CA GLN A 459 8.90 -37.83 -6.12
C GLN A 459 7.95 -37.42 -7.26
N GLU A 460 6.68 -37.81 -7.19
CA GLU A 460 5.65 -37.40 -8.14
C GLU A 460 5.43 -35.89 -8.12
N PHE A 461 5.44 -35.26 -6.94
CA PHE A 461 5.34 -33.81 -6.82
C PHE A 461 6.50 -33.08 -7.50
N ILE A 462 7.75 -33.53 -7.28
CA ILE A 462 8.92 -32.92 -7.93
C ILE A 462 8.83 -33.07 -9.46
N LYS A 463 8.52 -34.29 -9.94
CA LYS A 463 8.32 -34.55 -11.38
C LYS A 463 7.23 -33.69 -11.99
N LEU A 464 6.12 -33.48 -11.27
CA LEU A 464 5.02 -32.63 -11.72
C LEU A 464 5.51 -31.19 -11.96
N ILE A 465 6.22 -30.60 -10.99
CA ILE A 465 6.74 -29.24 -11.12
C ILE A 465 7.75 -29.13 -12.26
N GLU A 466 8.65 -30.11 -12.41
CA GLU A 466 9.63 -30.14 -13.51
C GLU A 466 8.97 -30.23 -14.88
N ASN A 467 7.95 -31.09 -15.02
CA ASN A 467 7.19 -31.24 -16.26
C ASN A 467 6.43 -29.95 -16.61
N ILE A 468 5.74 -29.34 -15.65
CA ILE A 468 5.07 -28.05 -15.86
C ILE A 468 6.09 -26.98 -16.28
N ALA A 469 7.24 -26.90 -15.61
CA ALA A 469 8.29 -25.93 -15.91
C ALA A 469 8.82 -26.07 -17.36
N GLN A 470 8.97 -27.30 -17.85
CA GLN A 470 9.39 -27.57 -19.23
C GLN A 470 8.32 -27.17 -20.26
N ASN A 471 7.04 -27.47 -19.98
CA ASN A 471 5.94 -27.19 -20.89
C ASN A 471 5.66 -25.70 -21.09
N ILE A 472 5.94 -24.86 -20.09
CA ILE A 472 5.55 -23.44 -20.11
C ILE A 472 6.63 -22.48 -20.62
N ALA A 473 7.88 -22.93 -20.77
CA ALA A 473 9.06 -22.06 -20.93
C ALA A 473 8.97 -21.04 -22.08
N ASN A 474 8.27 -21.38 -23.17
CA ASN A 474 8.17 -20.56 -24.38
C ASN A 474 6.75 -20.06 -24.69
N LEU A 475 5.83 -20.15 -23.72
CA LEU A 475 4.43 -19.75 -23.92
C LEU A 475 4.14 -18.34 -23.39
N PRO A 476 3.14 -17.63 -23.95
CA PRO A 476 2.62 -16.38 -23.38
C PRO A 476 2.11 -16.56 -21.95
N LEU A 477 2.21 -15.52 -21.11
CA LEU A 477 1.94 -15.57 -19.67
C LEU A 477 0.52 -16.07 -19.32
N GLU A 478 -0.48 -15.69 -20.11
CA GLU A 478 -1.86 -16.17 -19.98
C GLU A 478 -1.97 -17.70 -20.16
N ILE A 479 -1.26 -18.23 -21.16
CA ILE A 479 -1.25 -19.66 -21.48
C ILE A 479 -0.46 -20.41 -20.41
N GLN A 480 0.68 -19.85 -19.96
CA GLN A 480 1.44 -20.40 -18.84
C GLN A 480 0.55 -20.55 -17.60
N THR A 481 -0.18 -19.49 -17.25
CA THR A 481 -1.03 -19.46 -16.06
C THR A 481 -2.18 -20.47 -16.16
N ASN A 482 -2.86 -20.52 -17.31
CA ASN A 482 -3.94 -21.47 -17.53
C ASN A 482 -3.46 -22.94 -17.49
N LEU A 483 -2.30 -23.23 -18.10
CA LEU A 483 -1.70 -24.57 -18.06
C LEU A 483 -1.31 -24.98 -16.65
N VAL A 484 -0.71 -24.08 -15.87
CA VAL A 484 -0.34 -24.34 -14.47
C VAL A 484 -1.58 -24.65 -13.63
N ILE A 485 -2.66 -23.88 -13.77
CA ILE A 485 -3.92 -24.10 -13.04
C ILE A 485 -4.53 -25.48 -13.36
N LYS A 486 -4.47 -25.90 -14.63
CA LYS A 486 -4.99 -27.20 -15.08
C LYS A 486 -4.09 -28.37 -14.70
N GLN A 487 -2.80 -28.31 -15.04
CA GLN A 487 -1.84 -29.40 -14.80
C GLN A 487 -1.53 -29.61 -13.32
N SER A 488 -1.58 -28.56 -12.49
CA SER A 488 -1.48 -28.71 -11.04
C SER A 488 -2.67 -29.45 -10.42
N GLY A 489 -3.78 -29.62 -11.14
CA GLY A 489 -5.01 -30.20 -10.60
C GLY A 489 -5.80 -29.25 -9.69
N LEU A 490 -5.38 -27.99 -9.55
CA LEU A 490 -6.14 -26.98 -8.80
C LEU A 490 -7.54 -26.77 -9.41
N TRP A 491 -7.63 -26.71 -10.73
CA TRP A 491 -8.91 -26.62 -11.44
C TRP A 491 -9.87 -27.73 -11.03
N ASN A 492 -9.41 -28.99 -11.14
CA ASN A 492 -10.24 -30.16 -10.84
C ASN A 492 -10.66 -30.20 -9.36
N MET A 493 -9.75 -29.84 -8.45
CA MET A 493 -10.04 -29.77 -7.00
C MET A 493 -11.16 -28.77 -6.69
N TYR A 494 -11.09 -27.56 -7.26
CA TYR A 494 -12.09 -26.52 -7.02
C TYR A 494 -13.40 -26.77 -7.81
N GLN A 495 -13.35 -27.49 -8.92
CA GLN A 495 -14.53 -27.91 -9.68
C GLN A 495 -15.35 -28.97 -8.95
N GLN A 496 -14.71 -29.85 -8.18
CA GLN A 496 -15.38 -30.88 -7.39
C GLN A 496 -15.99 -30.34 -6.07
N GLU A 497 -15.66 -29.10 -5.68
CA GLU A 497 -16.20 -28.47 -4.48
C GLU A 497 -17.66 -28.05 -4.68
N GLN A 498 -18.58 -28.66 -3.93
CA GLN A 498 -20.02 -28.44 -4.03
C GLN A 498 -20.43 -27.02 -3.58
N GLY A 499 -21.43 -26.44 -4.28
CA GLY A 499 -22.08 -25.18 -3.92
C GLY A 499 -21.51 -23.92 -4.60
N GLU A 500 -22.08 -22.75 -4.25
CA GLU A 500 -21.72 -21.45 -4.84
C GLU A 500 -20.24 -21.07 -4.62
N LYS A 501 -19.61 -21.60 -3.56
CA LYS A 501 -18.20 -21.35 -3.24
C LYS A 501 -17.26 -21.92 -4.31
N GLY A 502 -17.49 -23.15 -4.78
CA GLY A 502 -16.66 -23.77 -5.83
C GLY A 502 -16.71 -22.99 -7.14
N GLN A 503 -17.92 -22.62 -7.57
CA GLN A 503 -18.13 -21.78 -8.76
C GLN A 503 -17.43 -20.42 -8.65
N SER A 504 -17.49 -19.78 -7.48
CA SER A 504 -16.78 -18.51 -7.24
C SER A 504 -15.27 -18.66 -7.36
N ARG A 505 -14.68 -19.75 -6.83
CA ARG A 505 -13.22 -19.98 -6.94
C ARG A 505 -12.76 -20.20 -8.37
N ILE A 506 -13.53 -20.94 -9.16
CA ILE A 506 -13.23 -21.15 -10.59
C ILE A 506 -13.25 -19.82 -11.34
N LYS A 507 -14.28 -19.00 -11.13
CA LYS A 507 -14.35 -17.64 -11.72
C LYS A 507 -13.14 -16.78 -11.33
N ASN A 508 -12.67 -16.89 -10.09
CA ASN A 508 -11.49 -16.16 -9.64
C ASN A 508 -10.20 -16.65 -10.35
N LEU A 509 -10.08 -17.95 -10.64
CA LEU A 509 -8.97 -18.50 -11.41
C LEU A 509 -9.02 -18.07 -12.89
N GLU A 510 -10.21 -18.00 -13.49
CA GLU A 510 -10.39 -17.45 -14.84
C GLU A 510 -10.04 -15.96 -14.89
N GLU A 511 -10.46 -15.20 -13.87
CA GLU A 511 -10.11 -13.78 -13.73
C GLU A 511 -8.60 -13.57 -13.58
N LEU A 512 -7.87 -14.50 -12.94
CA LEU A 512 -6.41 -14.46 -12.86
C LEU A 512 -5.76 -14.61 -14.24
N VAL A 513 -6.27 -15.51 -15.08
CA VAL A 513 -5.80 -15.67 -16.47
C VAL A 513 -6.06 -14.38 -17.27
N ASN A 514 -7.25 -13.80 -17.16
CA ASN A 514 -7.56 -12.52 -17.81
C ASN A 514 -6.67 -11.36 -17.29
N ALA A 515 -6.31 -11.37 -16.01
CA ALA A 515 -5.39 -10.39 -15.44
C ALA A 515 -3.98 -10.52 -16.02
N THR A 516 -3.52 -11.76 -16.30
CA THR A 516 -2.23 -12.00 -16.97
C THR A 516 -2.22 -11.62 -18.44
N GLU A 517 -3.34 -11.78 -19.17
CA GLU A 517 -3.49 -11.32 -20.56
C GLU A 517 -3.41 -9.79 -20.66
N LYS A 518 -4.11 -9.08 -19.77
CA LYS A 518 -4.12 -7.60 -19.75
C LYS A 518 -2.82 -6.97 -19.25
N TYR A 519 -1.91 -7.77 -18.69
CA TYR A 519 -0.67 -7.26 -18.11
C TYR A 519 0.30 -6.79 -19.21
N ASN A 520 0.33 -5.48 -19.44
CA ASN A 520 1.31 -4.84 -20.32
C ASN A 520 2.54 -4.39 -19.53
N ASN A 521 3.70 -4.88 -19.96
CA ASN A 521 4.99 -4.69 -19.29
C ASN A 521 5.62 -3.30 -19.58
N HIS A 522 4.87 -2.21 -19.39
CA HIS A 522 5.30 -0.85 -19.77
C HIS A 522 6.51 -0.33 -18.97
N TYR A 523 6.73 -0.82 -17.74
CA TYR A 523 7.73 -0.29 -16.82
C TYR A 523 9.04 -1.10 -16.73
N ASN A 524 8.99 -2.41 -17.01
CA ASN A 524 10.11 -3.35 -16.78
C ASN A 524 10.42 -4.20 -18.02
N LYS A 525 10.84 -3.56 -19.12
CA LYS A 525 11.24 -4.28 -20.36
C LYS A 525 12.43 -5.23 -20.17
N ASP A 526 13.23 -5.03 -19.12
CA ASP A 526 14.45 -5.79 -18.86
C ASP A 526 14.20 -7.10 -18.06
N MET A 527 12.94 -7.40 -17.69
CA MET A 527 12.58 -8.57 -16.87
C MET A 527 11.75 -9.60 -17.66
N VAL A 528 11.87 -10.88 -17.28
CA VAL A 528 11.00 -11.95 -17.78
C VAL A 528 9.54 -11.63 -17.42
N PRO A 529 8.57 -11.78 -18.35
CA PRO A 529 7.18 -11.36 -18.12
C PRO A 529 6.54 -11.92 -16.84
N LEU A 530 6.77 -13.20 -16.54
CA LEU A 530 6.27 -13.84 -15.31
C LEU A 530 6.83 -13.18 -14.05
N GLN A 531 8.11 -12.86 -14.03
CA GLN A 531 8.76 -12.23 -12.88
C GLN A 531 8.26 -10.80 -12.69
N ALA A 532 8.13 -10.05 -13.79
CA ALA A 532 7.57 -8.72 -13.78
C ALA A 532 6.14 -8.73 -13.22
N PHE A 533 5.31 -9.67 -13.66
CA PHE A 533 3.94 -9.86 -13.16
C PHE A 533 3.90 -10.20 -11.67
N LEU A 534 4.67 -11.21 -11.21
CA LEU A 534 4.72 -11.59 -9.79
C LEU A 534 5.18 -10.43 -8.89
N SER A 535 6.18 -9.66 -9.34
CA SER A 535 6.63 -8.49 -8.62
C SER A 535 5.60 -7.37 -8.60
N ASN A 536 4.86 -7.19 -9.68
CA ASN A 536 3.79 -6.22 -9.75
C ASN A 536 2.64 -6.59 -8.82
N ILE A 537 2.26 -7.86 -8.71
CA ILE A 537 1.26 -8.31 -7.73
C ILE A 537 1.73 -8.04 -6.30
N ALA A 538 2.98 -8.37 -5.99
CA ALA A 538 3.53 -8.11 -4.67
C ALA A 538 3.51 -6.60 -4.37
N LEU A 539 3.89 -5.75 -5.34
CA LEU A 539 3.96 -4.30 -5.15
C LEU A 539 2.60 -3.58 -5.23
N ASN A 540 1.62 -4.11 -5.98
CA ASN A 540 0.30 -3.54 -6.18
C ASN A 540 -0.72 -4.23 -5.25
N THR A 541 -0.72 -3.84 -3.98
CA THR A 541 -1.71 -4.30 -2.98
C THR A 541 -3.04 -3.53 -3.03
N SER A 542 -3.32 -2.76 -4.08
CA SER A 542 -4.57 -2.02 -4.25
C SER A 542 -5.36 -2.61 -5.41
N ASP A 543 -6.68 -2.76 -5.22
CA ASP A 543 -7.68 -3.37 -6.14
C ASP A 543 -7.78 -2.63 -7.50
N GLU A 544 -6.71 -2.61 -8.30
CA GLU A 544 -6.67 -2.00 -9.63
C GLU A 544 -7.35 -2.86 -10.71
N PHE A 545 -7.69 -4.11 -10.38
CA PHE A 545 -8.21 -5.09 -11.35
C PHE A 545 -9.74 -5.14 -11.44
N THR A 546 -10.47 -4.51 -10.51
CA THR A 546 -11.93 -4.44 -10.57
C THR A 546 -12.39 -3.25 -11.39
N ASN A 547 -13.05 -3.52 -12.53
CA ASN A 547 -13.61 -2.54 -13.47
C ASN A 547 -14.17 -1.27 -12.80
N HIS A 548 -13.42 -0.16 -12.84
CA HIS A 548 -13.79 1.17 -12.33
C HIS A 548 -14.96 1.84 -13.07
N ASN A 549 -15.58 1.18 -14.06
CA ASN A 549 -16.63 1.77 -14.90
C ASN A 549 -18.07 1.44 -14.47
N LYS A 550 -18.28 0.78 -13.33
CA LYS A 550 -19.63 0.50 -12.82
C LYS A 550 -20.09 1.59 -11.86
N ASP A 551 -21.29 2.14 -12.09
CA ASP A 551 -21.91 3.10 -11.18
C ASP A 551 -22.30 2.41 -9.87
N THR A 552 -21.45 2.56 -8.85
CA THR A 552 -21.53 1.83 -7.58
C THR A 552 -21.19 2.75 -6.42
N VAL A 553 -21.80 2.54 -5.25
CA VAL A 553 -21.42 3.26 -4.02
C VAL A 553 -20.05 2.80 -3.56
N GLN A 554 -19.16 3.74 -3.23
CA GLN A 554 -17.80 3.42 -2.80
C GLN A 554 -17.76 3.25 -1.27
N LEU A 555 -17.23 2.14 -0.76
CA LEU A 555 -17.03 1.88 0.67
C LEU A 555 -15.53 1.74 0.94
N MET A 556 -14.99 2.54 1.84
CA MET A 556 -13.55 2.46 2.14
C MET A 556 -13.21 3.02 3.51
N THR A 557 -12.02 2.67 3.99
CA THR A 557 -11.49 3.31 5.19
C THR A 557 -11.08 4.75 4.93
N LEU A 558 -11.07 5.58 5.98
CA LEU A 558 -10.53 6.95 5.94
C LEU A 558 -9.09 6.98 5.40
N HIS A 559 -8.27 5.97 5.71
CA HIS A 559 -6.90 5.86 5.18
C HIS A 559 -6.88 5.61 3.67
N ALA A 560 -7.74 4.73 3.17
CA ALA A 560 -7.84 4.41 1.74
C ALA A 560 -8.40 5.57 0.91
N ALA A 561 -9.16 6.48 1.54
CA ALA A 561 -9.71 7.65 0.88
C ALA A 561 -8.69 8.76 0.60
N LYS A 562 -7.47 8.68 1.17
CA LYS A 562 -6.42 9.68 0.93
C LYS A 562 -6.13 9.81 -0.56
N GLY A 563 -6.10 11.05 -1.05
CA GLY A 563 -5.92 11.37 -2.47
C GLY A 563 -7.18 11.34 -3.33
N LEU A 564 -8.29 10.74 -2.86
CA LEU A 564 -9.57 10.70 -3.58
C LEU A 564 -10.46 11.91 -3.25
N GLU A 565 -11.53 12.09 -4.01
CA GLU A 565 -12.52 13.14 -3.81
C GLU A 565 -13.89 12.69 -4.33
N PHE A 566 -14.95 13.08 -3.64
CA PHE A 566 -16.32 12.63 -3.92
C PHE A 566 -17.31 13.79 -3.75
N GLN A 567 -18.38 13.80 -4.55
CA GLN A 567 -19.43 14.83 -4.42
C GLN A 567 -20.10 14.76 -3.06
N GLN A 568 -20.35 13.54 -2.59
CA GLN A 568 -20.96 13.28 -1.30
C GLN A 568 -20.14 12.28 -0.49
N VAL A 569 -19.83 12.67 0.75
CA VAL A 569 -19.09 11.84 1.70
C VAL A 569 -19.95 11.60 2.94
N PHE A 570 -20.00 10.35 3.36
CA PHE A 570 -20.53 9.95 4.67
C PHE A 570 -19.37 9.49 5.54
N ILE A 571 -19.22 10.05 6.74
CA ILE A 571 -18.28 9.54 7.75
C ILE A 571 -19.11 8.91 8.86
N VAL A 572 -19.01 7.59 8.99
CA VAL A 572 -19.83 6.81 9.93
C VAL A 572 -19.05 6.38 11.17
N GLY A 573 -19.76 6.15 12.28
CA GLY A 573 -19.17 5.74 13.55
C GLY A 573 -18.20 6.76 14.13
N LEU A 574 -18.58 8.03 14.10
CA LEU A 574 -17.83 9.11 14.74
C LEU A 574 -18.08 9.12 16.26
N GLU A 575 -17.54 8.10 16.94
CA GLU A 575 -17.77 7.77 18.35
C GLU A 575 -16.45 7.68 19.13
N GLU A 576 -16.43 8.13 20.39
CA GLU A 576 -15.28 7.92 21.27
C GLU A 576 -15.02 6.43 21.46
N GLY A 577 -13.80 5.97 21.18
CA GLY A 577 -13.41 4.56 21.25
C GLY A 577 -13.41 3.86 19.89
N ILE A 578 -14.17 4.37 18.91
CA ILE A 578 -14.09 3.94 17.50
C ILE A 578 -13.26 4.94 16.71
N PHE A 579 -13.66 6.22 16.73
CA PHE A 579 -12.96 7.32 16.09
C PHE A 579 -13.12 8.62 16.89
N PRO A 580 -12.16 8.96 17.78
CA PRO A 580 -10.82 8.36 17.92
C PRO A 580 -10.85 6.95 18.53
N SER A 581 -9.87 6.12 18.15
CA SER A 581 -9.73 4.76 18.69
C SER A 581 -9.30 4.76 20.16
N GLN A 582 -9.63 3.70 20.91
CA GLN A 582 -9.25 3.60 22.33
C GLN A 582 -7.74 3.67 22.58
N ILE A 583 -6.92 3.22 21.63
CA ILE A 583 -5.47 3.26 21.71
C ILE A 583 -5.00 4.71 21.61
N ALA A 584 -5.51 5.44 20.62
CA ALA A 584 -5.16 6.83 20.40
C ALA A 584 -5.51 7.73 21.58
N ILE A 585 -6.60 7.46 22.30
CA ILE A 585 -7.02 8.26 23.46
C ILE A 585 -5.93 8.32 24.55
N LYS A 586 -5.05 7.32 24.65
CA LYS A 586 -4.00 7.25 25.69
C LYS A 586 -2.75 8.06 25.35
N GLU A 587 -2.48 8.32 24.07
CA GLU A 587 -1.24 8.94 23.60
C GLU A 587 -1.52 10.21 22.80
N GLN A 588 -0.89 11.33 23.20
CA GLN A 588 -1.18 12.63 22.57
C GLN A 588 -0.78 12.66 21.08
N GLU A 589 0.35 12.05 20.70
CA GLU A 589 0.79 11.98 19.30
C GLU A 589 -0.20 11.20 18.43
N GLN A 590 -0.72 10.08 18.94
CA GLN A 590 -1.73 9.28 18.25
C GLN A 590 -3.07 10.03 18.14
N MET A 591 -3.44 10.85 19.14
CA MET A 591 -4.60 11.73 19.04
C MET A 591 -4.45 12.76 17.93
N GLU A 592 -3.27 13.38 17.78
CA GLU A 592 -3.01 14.32 16.69
C GLU A 592 -3.10 13.63 15.32
N GLU A 593 -2.66 12.37 15.21
CA GLU A 593 -2.78 11.55 14.00
C GLU A 593 -4.24 11.18 13.68
N GLU A 594 -5.04 10.74 14.65
CA GLU A 594 -6.48 10.50 14.44
C GLU A 594 -7.20 11.79 14.03
N ARG A 595 -6.77 12.95 14.53
CA ARG A 595 -7.32 14.24 14.09
C ARG A 595 -6.94 14.58 12.65
N ARG A 596 -5.69 14.30 12.24
CA ARG A 596 -5.26 14.38 10.82
C ARG A 596 -6.08 13.44 9.94
N LEU A 597 -6.40 12.24 10.43
CA LEU A 597 -7.26 11.30 9.72
C LEU A 597 -8.69 11.85 9.55
N ALA A 598 -9.23 12.51 10.58
CA ALA A 598 -10.55 13.15 10.50
C ALA A 598 -10.54 14.33 9.51
N TYR A 599 -9.48 15.14 9.55
CA TYR A 599 -9.23 16.21 8.58
C TYR A 599 -9.17 15.67 7.14
N VAL A 600 -8.46 14.56 6.90
CA VAL A 600 -8.42 13.91 5.58
C VAL A 600 -9.82 13.51 5.15
N GLY A 601 -10.62 12.87 6.01
CA GLY A 601 -12.00 12.46 5.73
C GLY A 601 -12.90 13.63 5.34
N ILE A 602 -12.90 14.70 6.13
CA ILE A 602 -13.71 15.91 5.87
C ILE A 602 -13.32 16.54 4.53
N THR A 603 -12.02 16.64 4.25
CA THR A 603 -11.50 17.24 3.01
C THR A 603 -11.63 16.36 1.76
N ARG A 604 -12.24 15.17 1.87
CA ARG A 604 -12.64 14.36 0.69
C ARG A 604 -13.94 14.85 0.05
N ALA A 605 -14.76 15.59 0.82
CA ALA A 605 -16.06 16.06 0.36
C ALA A 605 -15.92 17.30 -0.52
N ILE A 606 -16.51 17.24 -1.72
CA ILE A 606 -16.59 18.36 -2.64
C ILE A 606 -17.79 19.24 -2.27
N LYS A 607 -19.02 18.67 -2.29
CA LYS A 607 -20.26 19.42 -2.08
C LYS A 607 -20.92 19.16 -0.72
N LYS A 608 -21.04 17.89 -0.34
CA LYS A 608 -21.84 17.47 0.81
C LYS A 608 -21.09 16.52 1.72
N LEU A 609 -21.13 16.81 3.02
CA LEU A 609 -20.58 15.98 4.08
C LEU A 609 -21.68 15.64 5.08
N THR A 610 -21.82 14.35 5.35
CA THR A 610 -22.71 13.83 6.39
C THR A 610 -21.86 13.06 7.41
N ILE A 611 -22.05 13.36 8.68
CA ILE A 611 -21.39 12.69 9.80
C ILE A 611 -22.46 11.98 10.62
N THR A 612 -22.20 10.71 10.95
CA THR A 612 -23.12 9.91 11.76
C THR A 612 -22.40 9.28 12.95
N TYR A 613 -23.14 9.11 14.03
CA TYR A 613 -22.73 8.35 15.21
C TYR A 613 -23.95 7.62 15.77
N ALA A 614 -23.73 6.47 16.42
CA ALA A 614 -24.76 5.66 17.04
C ALA A 614 -24.64 5.70 18.57
N GLN A 615 -25.79 5.70 19.27
CA GLN A 615 -25.82 5.62 20.74
C GLN A 615 -25.38 4.25 21.25
N THR A 616 -25.68 3.19 20.49
CA THR A 616 -25.35 1.81 20.86
C THR A 616 -24.79 1.05 19.67
N ARG A 617 -23.85 0.14 19.90
CA ARG A 617 -23.34 -0.78 18.87
C ARG A 617 -23.14 -2.18 19.39
N ARG A 618 -23.33 -3.20 18.54
CA ARG A 618 -22.85 -4.55 18.83
C ARG A 618 -21.44 -4.74 18.29
N ILE A 619 -20.49 -4.98 19.19
CA ILE A 619 -19.10 -5.30 18.85
C ILE A 619 -18.76 -6.65 19.49
N TYR A 620 -18.31 -7.60 18.68
CA TYR A 620 -18.02 -8.99 19.10
C TYR A 620 -19.16 -9.65 19.90
N GLY A 621 -20.41 -9.34 19.56
CA GLY A 621 -21.61 -9.90 20.21
C GLY A 621 -22.04 -9.19 21.50
N GLN A 622 -21.26 -8.22 22.00
CA GLN A 622 -21.63 -7.42 23.17
C GLN A 622 -22.18 -6.06 22.76
N LYS A 623 -23.20 -5.56 23.48
CA LYS A 623 -23.76 -4.23 23.27
C LYS A 623 -22.93 -3.20 24.05
N VAL A 624 -22.34 -2.26 23.34
CA VAL A 624 -21.51 -1.18 23.89
C VAL A 624 -22.23 0.15 23.68
N PHE A 625 -22.09 1.06 24.65
CA PHE A 625 -22.57 2.44 24.57
C PHE A 625 -21.37 3.34 24.38
N TYR A 626 -21.38 4.11 23.29
CA TYR A 626 -20.32 5.07 23.01
C TYR A 626 -20.83 6.50 23.12
N CYS A 627 -19.94 7.40 23.54
CA CYS A 627 -20.20 8.82 23.51
C CYS A 627 -19.89 9.37 22.10
N LYS A 628 -20.54 10.50 21.75
CA LYS A 628 -20.18 11.26 20.55
C LYS A 628 -18.68 11.57 20.53
N SER A 629 -18.04 11.45 19.37
CA SER A 629 -16.63 11.78 19.20
C SER A 629 -16.34 13.23 19.56
N ARG A 630 -15.20 13.49 20.22
CA ARG A 630 -14.71 14.85 20.46
C ARG A 630 -14.53 15.64 19.17
N PHE A 631 -14.22 14.98 18.05
CA PHE A 631 -14.03 15.65 16.76
C PHE A 631 -15.30 16.39 16.32
N ILE A 632 -16.49 15.95 16.73
CA ILE A 632 -17.75 16.67 16.48
C ILE A 632 -17.78 17.99 17.24
N ASN A 633 -17.34 18.00 18.50
CA ASN A 633 -17.31 19.21 19.33
C ASN A 633 -16.21 20.19 18.88
N GLU A 634 -15.19 19.68 18.21
CA GLU A 634 -14.12 20.46 17.59
C GLU A 634 -14.53 21.05 16.23
N LEU A 635 -15.76 20.83 15.74
CA LEU A 635 -16.27 21.50 14.54
C LEU A 635 -17.05 22.77 14.91
N PRO A 636 -16.99 23.83 14.07
CA PRO A 636 -17.72 25.07 14.32
C PRO A 636 -19.23 24.83 14.17
N GLN A 637 -20.00 25.17 15.22
CA GLN A 637 -21.46 24.92 15.26
C GLN A 637 -22.21 25.61 14.11
N GLU A 638 -21.74 26.76 13.67
CA GLU A 638 -22.27 27.50 12.52
C GLU A 638 -22.18 26.75 11.18
N CYS A 639 -21.37 25.69 11.08
CA CYS A 639 -21.26 24.88 9.87
C CYS A 639 -22.07 23.57 9.93
N ILE A 640 -22.72 23.27 11.06
CA ILE A 640 -23.36 21.98 11.34
C ILE A 640 -24.88 22.16 11.39
N LEU A 641 -25.61 21.22 10.77
CA LEU A 641 -27.06 21.10 10.85
C LEU A 641 -27.42 19.70 11.38
N MET A 642 -28.25 19.63 12.43
CA MET A 642 -28.79 18.35 12.88
C MET A 642 -29.77 17.82 11.83
N ALA A 643 -29.54 16.59 11.37
CA ALA A 643 -30.40 15.92 10.42
C ALA A 643 -31.58 15.26 11.15
N GLU A 644 -32.79 15.51 10.65
CA GLU A 644 -34.00 14.85 11.14
C GLU A 644 -34.10 13.41 10.64
N ARG A 645 -34.81 12.59 11.43
CA ARG A 645 -35.13 11.20 11.09
C ARG A 645 -36.26 11.22 10.07
N TYR A 646 -36.04 10.66 8.88
CA TYR A 646 -37.05 10.52 7.83
C TYR A 646 -37.75 9.17 7.91
#